data_AF-A0A9D5FKT8-F1
#
_entry.id   AF-A0A9D5FKT8-F1
#
_cell.length_a   1.000
_cell.length_b   1.000
_cell.length_c   1.000
_cell.angle_alpha   90.00
_cell.angle_beta   90.00
_cell.angle_gamma   90.00
#
_symmetry.space_group_name_H-M   'P 1'
#
loop_
_entity.id
_entity.type
_entity.pdbx_description
1 polymer ?
#
loop_
_entity_poly.entity_id
_entity_poly.type
_entity_poly.pdbx_seq_one_letter_code
_entity_poly.pdbx_strand_id
1 'polypeptide(L)'
;MNSTGCGLKSLILVSCVCIGAHGALSADKITNSDCFSCHDDPALKQVVGGKTNSLNVSPKLFGKSVHGKLSCTDCHGGIAEVPHKEKLPAAQCGSCHEAEAKEYAASIHGVSQAMGASGAATCKDCHGAHEIQPVKNGESPVFKLNLPSTCARCHSNAGLTTEYRMSRPEAAAQYMESIHGRALLKLGLIVAPSCNDCHGVHNIRRSIDRDSSISHANVARTCGKCHVGVEKTYSQSVHGQLLAKGDKRGPVCTDCHSAHQIDTFVGGHYKAVSDQRCGKCHEDRLERYRDTYHGKAMALGKPHSAMEVAACYDCHGHHDVLPPSDPKSRLSATNIVQTCKQCHPGATKGFTGYMPHADPLDRKNYPILYLVFVGMTALLVGTFAFFGLHTVLWLFRMGYLYLHDSKTFRETRTLVETDGEWFTRFVPFERFLHLLVVTSFLLLVVTGMPLKFYDSDWAKVIMQLMGGTQVARSLHHLGAIITFIYFGLHLADRAAAMWRERATFRSPATGRYSLKQFLSIMFGPDSMVPTLRDWKDFIAHQKWFLGKGPRPQFDRWTYWEKFDYLAVFWGVAIIGASGLILWFPQLFTILLPGWVINAAQIVHSDEALLAAGFIFTFHFFNTHFRLEKFPMDTVIFSGRVSKAELLHERKTWYDRLVAEGRLEEYRVKDEWARWKSIAKSFGYAFFGLGVILLFLIVFAMASRLWH
;
A
#
# COMPACT_ATOMS: atom_id res chain seq x y z
N MET A 1 -73.15 -1.63 -23.06
CA MET A 1 -74.56 -1.91 -23.38
C MET A 1 -75.38 -1.74 -22.11
N ASN A 2 -76.40 -0.89 -22.22
CA ASN A 2 -77.55 -0.63 -21.34
C ASN A 2 -77.26 -0.06 -19.92
N SER A 3 -77.49 1.22 -19.60
CA SER A 3 -78.64 2.15 -19.75
C SER A 3 -79.63 2.11 -18.56
N THR A 4 -79.85 3.29 -17.97
CA THR A 4 -81.14 3.87 -17.50
C THR A 4 -81.90 3.16 -16.35
N GLY A 5 -82.62 3.80 -15.43
CA GLY A 5 -83.06 5.19 -15.23
C GLY A 5 -83.71 5.32 -13.83
N CYS A 6 -83.64 6.49 -13.20
CA CYS A 6 -84.74 7.47 -13.05
C CYS A 6 -86.01 6.96 -12.33
N GLY A 7 -86.33 7.57 -11.17
CA GLY A 7 -87.53 7.27 -10.39
C GLY A 7 -87.78 8.29 -9.28
N LEU A 8 -88.15 9.51 -9.67
CA LEU A 8 -88.63 10.61 -8.83
C LEU A 8 -90.07 10.32 -8.37
N LYS A 9 -90.37 10.31 -7.06
CA LYS A 9 -91.70 10.68 -6.52
C LYS A 9 -91.59 11.31 -5.13
N SER A 10 -91.88 12.61 -5.10
CA SER A 10 -92.24 13.39 -3.93
C SER A 10 -93.53 12.87 -3.29
N LEU A 11 -93.60 12.84 -1.96
CA LEU A 11 -94.86 13.02 -1.26
C LEU A 11 -94.64 13.97 -0.07
N ILE A 12 -95.36 15.08 -0.14
CA ILE A 12 -95.46 16.16 0.83
C ILE A 12 -96.38 15.68 1.95
N LEU A 13 -95.95 15.77 3.21
CA LEU A 13 -96.87 15.88 4.33
C LEU A 13 -96.42 17.02 5.25
N VAL A 14 -97.20 18.09 5.22
CA VAL A 14 -97.13 19.25 6.10
C VAL A 14 -97.80 18.88 7.42
N SER A 15 -97.14 19.11 8.54
CA SER A 15 -97.81 19.39 9.81
C SER A 15 -96.98 20.36 10.63
N CYS A 16 -97.52 21.58 10.72
CA CYS A 16 -97.11 22.63 11.63
C CYS A 16 -97.38 22.20 13.07
N VAL A 17 -96.36 22.29 13.93
CA VAL A 17 -96.53 22.66 15.33
C VAL A 17 -95.47 23.70 15.64
N CYS A 18 -95.94 24.91 15.94
CA CYS A 18 -95.11 26.03 16.36
C CYS A 18 -94.82 25.97 17.87
N ILE A 19 -93.78 26.74 18.23
CA ILE A 19 -93.49 27.37 19.53
C ILE A 19 -92.42 26.65 20.36
N GLY A 20 -91.25 27.29 20.38
CA GLY A 20 -90.14 27.01 21.28
C GLY A 20 -88.88 27.74 20.86
N ALA A 21 -88.96 29.04 20.56
CA ALA A 21 -87.80 29.87 20.27
C ALA A 21 -86.95 30.03 21.54
N HIS A 22 -86.01 29.11 21.73
CA HIS A 22 -84.81 29.36 22.52
C HIS A 22 -83.72 29.73 21.52
N GLY A 23 -83.51 31.03 21.36
CA GLY A 23 -82.28 31.55 20.77
C GLY A 23 -81.11 31.12 21.64
N ALA A 24 -80.53 29.95 21.35
CA ALA A 24 -79.16 29.70 21.71
C ALA A 24 -78.33 30.64 20.83
N LEU A 25 -77.84 31.72 21.42
CA LEU A 25 -76.72 32.47 20.89
C LEU A 25 -75.62 31.45 20.58
N SER A 26 -75.42 31.14 19.30
CA SER A 26 -74.20 30.49 18.86
C SER A 26 -73.08 31.41 19.30
N ALA A 27 -72.19 30.94 20.18
CA ALA A 27 -70.92 31.61 20.36
C ALA A 27 -70.32 31.78 18.96
N ASP A 28 -69.99 33.01 18.58
CA ASP A 28 -69.40 33.29 17.27
C ASP A 28 -68.14 32.42 17.13
N LYS A 29 -68.17 31.51 16.14
CA LYS A 29 -67.05 30.63 15.89
C LYS A 29 -65.90 31.48 15.36
N ILE A 30 -64.81 31.60 16.12
CA ILE A 30 -63.60 32.32 15.73
C ILE A 30 -63.16 31.82 14.35
N THR A 31 -63.04 32.75 13.41
CA THR A 31 -62.70 32.49 12.01
C THR A 31 -61.24 32.81 11.71
N ASN A 32 -60.73 32.32 10.58
CA ASN A 32 -59.36 32.66 10.14
C ASN A 32 -59.20 34.16 9.86
N SER A 33 -60.26 34.84 9.39
CA SER A 33 -60.24 36.30 9.18
C SER A 33 -59.99 37.06 10.48
N ASP A 34 -60.53 36.57 11.60
CA ASP A 34 -60.30 37.20 12.91
C ASP A 34 -58.83 37.09 13.31
N CYS A 35 -58.17 35.97 12.99
CA CYS A 35 -56.74 35.78 13.23
C CYS A 35 -55.89 36.64 12.29
N PHE A 36 -56.21 36.68 10.99
CA PHE A 36 -55.46 37.45 9.99
C PHE A 36 -55.52 38.95 10.22
N SER A 37 -56.56 39.47 10.89
CA SER A 37 -56.68 40.88 11.25
C SER A 37 -55.47 41.44 12.01
N CYS A 38 -54.76 40.59 12.77
CA CYS A 38 -53.51 40.93 13.44
C CYS A 38 -52.31 40.17 12.86
N HIS A 39 -52.47 38.91 12.46
CA HIS A 39 -51.35 38.06 12.05
C HIS A 39 -50.90 38.25 10.59
N ASP A 40 -51.61 38.96 9.72
CA ASP A 40 -51.12 39.27 8.37
C ASP A 40 -50.08 40.42 8.37
N ASP A 41 -49.84 41.09 9.51
CA ASP A 41 -48.86 42.18 9.61
C ASP A 41 -47.40 41.65 9.59
N PRO A 42 -46.57 42.01 8.59
CA PRO A 42 -45.17 41.59 8.51
C PRO A 42 -44.28 42.14 9.65
N ALA A 43 -44.73 43.21 10.32
CA ALA A 43 -44.02 43.81 11.45
C ALA A 43 -44.28 43.07 12.78
N LEU A 44 -45.30 42.20 12.84
CA LEU A 44 -45.68 41.51 14.07
C LEU A 44 -44.60 40.51 14.50
N LYS A 45 -44.02 40.76 15.67
CA LYS A 45 -42.91 39.99 16.23
C LYS A 45 -43.11 39.74 17.72
N GLN A 46 -42.56 38.63 18.19
CA GLN A 46 -42.48 38.29 19.61
C GLN A 46 -41.03 38.06 20.00
N VAL A 47 -40.63 38.57 21.16
CA VAL A 47 -39.31 38.27 21.74
C VAL A 47 -39.49 37.17 22.78
N VAL A 48 -38.92 35.99 22.52
CA VAL A 48 -38.94 34.86 23.45
C VAL A 48 -37.51 34.46 23.75
N GLY A 49 -37.10 34.57 25.02
CA GLY A 49 -35.75 34.20 25.46
C GLY A 49 -34.63 34.98 24.76
N GLY A 50 -34.85 36.27 24.46
CA GLY A 50 -33.88 37.13 23.77
C GLY A 50 -33.79 36.95 22.25
N LYS A 51 -34.59 36.06 21.65
CA LYS A 51 -34.70 35.88 20.19
C LYS A 51 -36.01 36.47 19.66
N THR A 52 -35.91 37.32 18.64
CA THR A 52 -37.06 37.92 17.96
C THR A 52 -37.60 36.98 16.90
N ASN A 53 -38.81 36.45 17.10
CA ASN A 53 -39.52 35.57 16.18
C ASN A 53 -40.65 36.35 15.49
N SER A 54 -40.84 36.13 14.19
CA SER A 54 -42.00 36.68 13.47
C SER A 54 -43.27 35.90 13.85
N LEU A 55 -44.37 36.62 14.06
CA LEU A 55 -45.71 36.04 14.23
C LEU A 55 -46.58 36.22 12.98
N ASN A 56 -45.99 36.70 11.88
CA ASN A 56 -46.70 36.90 10.62
C ASN A 56 -47.17 35.57 10.01
N VAL A 57 -48.40 35.56 9.49
CA VAL A 57 -48.99 34.49 8.69
C VAL A 57 -49.68 35.12 7.48
N SER A 58 -49.11 34.92 6.29
CA SER A 58 -49.73 35.39 5.05
C SER A 58 -50.95 34.52 4.67
N PRO A 59 -52.15 35.10 4.52
CA PRO A 59 -53.35 34.37 4.10
C PRO A 59 -53.17 33.68 2.74
N LYS A 60 -52.42 34.32 1.83
CA LYS A 60 -52.15 33.81 0.49
C LYS A 60 -51.24 32.58 0.52
N LEU A 61 -50.23 32.56 1.38
CA LEU A 61 -49.33 31.41 1.51
C LEU A 61 -50.00 30.27 2.29
N PHE A 62 -50.72 30.60 3.36
CA PHE A 62 -51.50 29.62 4.13
C PHE A 62 -52.56 28.94 3.26
N GLY A 63 -53.29 29.71 2.44
CA GLY A 63 -54.29 29.16 1.51
C GLY A 63 -53.72 28.19 0.46
N LYS A 64 -52.40 28.23 0.20
CA LYS A 64 -51.68 27.28 -0.68
C LYS A 64 -51.12 26.06 0.07
N SER A 65 -51.20 26.02 1.40
CA SER A 65 -50.80 24.87 2.18
C SER A 65 -51.77 23.70 2.01
N VAL A 66 -51.31 22.48 2.27
CA VAL A 66 -52.18 21.30 2.41
C VAL A 66 -53.24 21.48 3.51
N HIS A 67 -52.97 22.36 4.48
CA HIS A 67 -53.89 22.73 5.56
C HIS A 67 -54.67 24.02 5.30
N GLY A 68 -54.59 24.62 4.10
CA GLY A 68 -55.18 25.93 3.82
C GLY A 68 -56.71 26.01 3.93
N LYS A 69 -57.39 24.87 4.09
CA LYS A 69 -58.83 24.77 4.35
C LYS A 69 -59.19 24.62 5.84
N LEU A 70 -58.20 24.43 6.71
CA LEU A 70 -58.41 24.29 8.15
C LEU A 70 -58.55 25.66 8.82
N SER A 71 -59.23 25.66 9.96
CA SER A 71 -59.32 26.84 10.83
C SER A 71 -58.02 26.96 11.65
N CYS A 72 -57.60 28.18 11.98
CA CYS A 72 -56.41 28.41 12.82
C CYS A 72 -56.52 27.67 14.17
N THR A 73 -57.75 27.62 14.73
CA THR A 73 -58.08 26.92 15.98
C THR A 73 -57.99 25.40 15.89
N ASP A 74 -57.99 24.82 14.69
CA ASP A 74 -57.86 23.36 14.51
C ASP A 74 -56.43 22.89 14.82
N CYS A 75 -55.44 23.77 14.64
CA CYS A 75 -54.03 23.54 14.98
C CYS A 75 -53.63 24.22 16.30
N HIS A 76 -54.15 25.43 16.55
CA HIS A 76 -53.86 26.22 17.76
C HIS A 76 -55.01 26.10 18.77
N GLY A 77 -54.89 25.12 19.66
CA GLY A 77 -55.85 24.93 20.75
C GLY A 77 -55.74 26.00 21.85
N GLY A 78 -56.84 26.22 22.58
CA GLY A 78 -56.88 27.10 23.76
C GLY A 78 -57.21 28.57 23.47
N ILE A 79 -57.61 28.90 22.23
CA ILE A 79 -58.08 30.24 21.86
C ILE A 79 -59.58 30.34 22.19
N ALA A 80 -59.92 31.05 23.27
CA ALA A 80 -61.31 31.26 23.71
C ALA A 80 -61.86 32.63 23.32
N GLU A 81 -60.98 33.61 23.06
CA GLU A 81 -61.31 35.00 22.72
C GLU A 81 -60.22 35.58 21.81
N VAL A 82 -60.56 36.55 20.96
CA VAL A 82 -59.62 37.31 20.12
C VAL A 82 -59.83 38.80 20.43
N PRO A 83 -58.81 39.58 20.84
CA PRO A 83 -57.40 39.19 21.01
C PRO A 83 -57.17 38.18 22.14
N HIS A 84 -56.33 37.17 21.89
CA HIS A 84 -56.04 36.11 22.87
C HIS A 84 -54.87 36.48 23.80
N LYS A 85 -54.72 35.74 24.92
CA LYS A 85 -53.58 35.89 25.84
C LYS A 85 -52.24 35.60 25.14
N GLU A 86 -51.15 36.24 25.60
CA GLU A 86 -49.85 36.30 24.92
C GLU A 86 -49.12 34.95 24.71
N LYS A 87 -49.48 33.90 25.46
CA LYS A 87 -48.81 32.60 25.40
C LYS A 87 -49.79 31.48 25.06
N LEU A 88 -49.81 31.10 23.79
CA LEU A 88 -50.53 29.93 23.31
C LEU A 88 -49.65 28.67 23.30
N PRO A 89 -50.23 27.48 23.48
CA PRO A 89 -49.54 26.22 23.19
C PRO A 89 -49.04 26.16 21.74
N ALA A 90 -47.98 25.38 21.51
CA ALA A 90 -47.54 25.09 20.15
C ALA A 90 -48.62 24.35 19.35
N ALA A 91 -48.58 24.48 18.02
CA ALA A 91 -49.53 23.83 17.13
C ALA A 91 -49.52 22.29 17.32
N GLN A 92 -50.70 21.69 17.44
CA GLN A 92 -50.87 20.29 17.84
C GLN A 92 -50.99 19.37 16.62
N CYS A 93 -49.92 19.17 15.85
CA CYS A 93 -49.97 18.32 14.65
C CYS A 93 -50.42 16.88 14.96
N GLY A 94 -50.06 16.36 16.14
CA GLY A 94 -50.32 14.98 16.54
C GLY A 94 -51.78 14.63 16.84
N SER A 95 -52.69 15.61 16.94
CA SER A 95 -54.13 15.34 17.10
C SER A 95 -54.75 14.73 15.85
N CYS A 96 -54.18 15.01 14.67
CA CYS A 96 -54.59 14.45 13.39
C CYS A 96 -53.54 13.49 12.79
N HIS A 97 -52.26 13.64 13.17
CA HIS A 97 -51.13 12.81 12.72
C HIS A 97 -50.59 11.92 13.85
N GLU A 98 -51.48 11.15 14.48
CA GLU A 98 -51.14 10.35 15.67
C GLU A 98 -50.01 9.33 15.40
N ALA A 99 -50.04 8.67 14.24
CA ALA A 99 -49.04 7.68 13.87
C ALA A 99 -47.64 8.29 13.73
N GLU A 100 -47.53 9.38 12.96
CA GLU A 100 -46.28 10.11 12.75
C GLU A 100 -45.79 10.74 14.06
N ALA A 101 -46.69 11.28 14.88
CA ALA A 101 -46.34 11.83 16.20
C ALA A 101 -45.76 10.76 17.13
N LYS A 102 -46.33 9.55 17.12
CA LYS A 102 -45.82 8.41 17.89
C LYS A 102 -44.44 7.96 17.39
N GLU A 103 -44.22 7.90 16.08
CA GLU A 103 -42.91 7.59 15.52
C GLU A 103 -41.87 8.65 15.87
N TYR A 104 -42.22 9.93 15.71
CA TYR A 104 -41.37 11.07 16.05
C TYR A 104 -40.98 11.05 17.52
N ALA A 105 -41.91 10.77 18.44
CA ALA A 105 -41.63 10.67 19.86
C ALA A 105 -40.57 9.59 20.19
N ALA A 106 -40.49 8.52 19.39
CA ALA A 106 -39.48 7.47 19.51
C ALA A 106 -38.18 7.75 18.73
N SER A 107 -38.12 8.83 17.95
CA SER A 107 -36.91 9.25 17.22
C SER A 107 -35.92 9.96 18.14
N ILE A 108 -34.67 10.09 17.69
CA ILE A 108 -33.65 10.85 18.43
C ILE A 108 -34.04 12.33 18.58
N HIS A 109 -34.73 12.91 17.60
CA HIS A 109 -35.20 14.29 17.68
C HIS A 109 -36.30 14.45 18.74
N GLY A 110 -37.31 13.57 18.74
CA GLY A 110 -38.39 13.61 19.72
C GLY A 110 -37.92 13.30 21.15
N VAL A 111 -37.06 12.29 21.31
CA VAL A 111 -36.44 11.99 22.62
C VAL A 111 -35.61 13.17 23.11
N SER A 112 -34.81 13.81 22.24
CA SER A 112 -34.00 14.96 22.64
C SER A 112 -34.87 16.16 23.03
N GLN A 113 -35.96 16.42 22.29
CA GLN A 113 -36.94 17.45 22.66
C GLN A 113 -37.58 17.18 24.02
N ALA A 114 -37.98 15.93 24.30
CA ALA A 114 -38.54 15.54 25.60
C ALA A 114 -37.53 15.72 26.75
N MET A 115 -36.23 15.62 26.46
CA MET A 115 -35.14 15.87 27.40
C MET A 115 -34.76 17.35 27.55
N GLY A 116 -35.47 18.27 26.86
CA GLY A 116 -35.25 19.72 26.95
C GLY A 116 -34.22 20.30 25.97
N ALA A 117 -33.79 19.53 24.96
CA ALA A 117 -32.87 20.00 23.93
C ALA A 117 -33.59 20.95 22.96
N SER A 118 -33.53 22.26 23.24
CA SER A 118 -34.20 23.28 22.41
C SER A 118 -33.76 23.32 20.94
N GLY A 119 -32.56 22.79 20.62
CA GLY A 119 -32.04 22.70 19.25
C GLY A 119 -32.43 21.44 18.48
N ALA A 120 -33.18 20.49 19.06
CA ALA A 120 -33.62 19.30 18.36
C ALA A 120 -34.76 19.61 17.36
N ALA A 121 -34.79 18.97 16.20
CA ALA A 121 -35.78 19.28 15.18
C ALA A 121 -37.20 18.88 15.60
N THR A 122 -38.19 19.72 15.27
CA THR A 122 -39.63 19.51 15.44
C THR A 122 -40.32 19.37 14.08
N CYS A 123 -41.62 19.04 14.06
CA CYS A 123 -42.37 18.84 12.80
C CYS A 123 -42.24 20.03 11.84
N LYS A 124 -42.29 21.26 12.36
CA LYS A 124 -42.19 22.50 11.56
C LYS A 124 -40.80 22.74 10.96
N ASP A 125 -39.74 22.21 11.58
CA ASP A 125 -38.38 22.42 11.10
C ASP A 125 -38.12 21.64 9.80
N CYS A 126 -38.87 20.56 9.59
CA CYS A 126 -38.84 19.77 8.37
C CYS A 126 -39.95 20.16 7.39
N HIS A 127 -41.20 20.30 7.84
CA HIS A 127 -42.36 20.49 6.95
C HIS A 127 -42.71 21.95 6.65
N GLY A 128 -42.15 22.90 7.39
CA GLY A 128 -42.62 24.30 7.40
C GLY A 128 -43.72 24.51 8.44
N ALA A 129 -44.14 25.77 8.61
CA ALA A 129 -45.15 26.14 9.61
C ALA A 129 -46.55 26.27 8.98
N HIS A 130 -46.85 27.42 8.39
CA HIS A 130 -48.18 27.73 7.82
C HIS A 130 -48.24 27.47 6.30
N GLU A 131 -47.10 27.18 5.69
CA GLU A 131 -46.88 27.03 4.26
C GLU A 131 -46.60 25.57 3.85
N ILE A 132 -47.02 24.60 4.67
CA ILE A 132 -46.73 23.17 4.48
C ILE A 132 -47.22 22.71 3.11
N GLN A 133 -46.29 22.20 2.30
CA GLN A 133 -46.55 21.68 0.95
C GLN A 133 -46.61 20.15 0.92
N PRO A 134 -47.32 19.54 -0.04
CA PRO A 134 -47.31 18.09 -0.23
C PRO A 134 -45.88 17.56 -0.41
N VAL A 135 -45.57 16.39 0.16
CA VAL A 135 -44.22 15.78 0.07
C VAL A 135 -43.76 15.46 -1.37
N LYS A 136 -44.70 15.42 -2.32
CA LYS A 136 -44.44 15.21 -3.75
C LYS A 136 -44.22 16.52 -4.53
N ASN A 137 -44.50 17.68 -3.92
CA ASN A 137 -44.26 18.98 -4.53
C ASN A 137 -42.76 19.31 -4.48
N GLY A 138 -42.17 19.69 -5.61
CA GLY A 138 -40.77 20.08 -5.72
C GLY A 138 -40.37 21.27 -4.84
N GLU A 139 -41.31 22.09 -4.40
CA GLU A 139 -41.07 23.21 -3.46
C GLU A 139 -41.08 22.78 -1.98
N SER A 140 -41.54 21.56 -1.68
CA SER A 140 -41.61 21.08 -0.29
C SER A 140 -40.19 20.88 0.28
N PRO A 141 -39.88 21.34 1.51
CA PRO A 141 -38.56 21.12 2.10
C PRO A 141 -38.25 19.62 2.33
N VAL A 142 -39.27 18.79 2.46
CA VAL A 142 -39.13 17.32 2.58
C VAL A 142 -39.20 16.59 1.24
N PHE A 143 -39.32 17.32 0.12
CA PHE A 143 -39.17 16.73 -1.20
C PHE A 143 -37.77 16.14 -1.36
N LYS A 144 -37.66 15.04 -2.10
CA LYS A 144 -36.45 14.23 -2.13
C LYS A 144 -35.18 15.00 -2.53
N LEU A 145 -35.27 15.94 -3.47
CA LEU A 145 -34.14 16.82 -3.87
C LEU A 145 -33.77 17.87 -2.81
N ASN A 146 -34.74 18.28 -1.98
CA ASN A 146 -34.54 19.34 -0.99
C ASN A 146 -34.11 18.77 0.38
N LEU A 147 -34.43 17.50 0.63
CA LEU A 147 -34.21 16.86 1.92
C LEU A 147 -32.75 16.93 2.43
N PRO A 148 -31.70 16.74 1.59
CA PRO A 148 -30.31 16.89 2.05
C PRO A 148 -30.05 18.29 2.61
N SER A 149 -30.58 19.33 1.97
CA SER A 149 -30.47 20.72 2.44
C SER A 149 -31.25 20.95 3.72
N THR A 150 -32.45 20.37 3.83
CA THR A 150 -33.30 20.45 5.04
C THR A 150 -32.59 19.85 6.25
N CYS A 151 -31.97 18.68 6.11
CA CYS A 151 -31.17 18.07 7.18
C CYS A 151 -29.90 18.90 7.49
N ALA A 152 -29.21 19.40 6.46
CA ALA A 152 -27.97 20.16 6.59
C ALA A 152 -28.13 21.47 7.38
N ARG A 153 -29.33 22.08 7.40
CA ARG A 153 -29.61 23.30 8.19
C ARG A 153 -29.19 23.16 9.66
N CYS A 154 -29.38 21.98 10.25
CA CYS A 154 -28.98 21.69 11.62
C CYS A 154 -27.73 20.81 11.68
N HIS A 155 -27.62 19.79 10.82
CA HIS A 155 -26.51 18.83 10.86
C HIS A 155 -25.19 19.35 10.28
N SER A 156 -25.18 20.50 9.59
CA SER A 156 -23.97 21.20 9.16
C SER A 156 -23.73 22.50 9.95
N ASN A 157 -24.55 22.79 10.97
CA ASN A 157 -24.40 23.99 11.78
C ASN A 157 -23.37 23.76 12.89
N ALA A 158 -22.21 24.41 12.79
CA ALA A 158 -21.10 24.24 13.74
C ALA A 158 -21.49 24.51 15.21
N GLY A 159 -22.40 25.45 15.46
CA GLY A 159 -22.89 25.74 16.81
C GLY A 159 -23.66 24.56 17.39
N LEU A 160 -24.67 24.06 16.65
CA LEU A 160 -25.48 22.93 17.08
C LEU A 160 -24.69 21.63 17.14
N THR A 161 -23.84 21.36 16.14
CA THR A 161 -23.07 20.11 16.13
C THR A 161 -22.07 20.04 17.28
N THR A 162 -21.50 21.18 17.69
CA THR A 162 -20.62 21.28 18.86
C THR A 162 -21.41 21.18 20.17
N GLU A 163 -22.48 21.96 20.31
CA GLU A 163 -23.34 21.99 21.50
C GLU A 163 -23.89 20.59 21.83
N TYR A 164 -24.41 19.89 20.82
CA TYR A 164 -24.99 18.56 20.96
C TYR A 164 -24.01 17.41 20.71
N ARG A 165 -22.71 17.71 20.54
CA ARG A 165 -21.62 16.74 20.32
C ARG A 165 -21.97 15.67 19.27
N MET A 166 -22.49 16.11 18.14
CA MET A 166 -22.91 15.21 17.06
C MET A 166 -21.69 14.47 16.51
N SER A 167 -21.80 13.14 16.39
CA SER A 167 -20.63 12.28 16.13
C SER A 167 -20.00 12.42 14.74
N ARG A 168 -20.70 13.02 13.77
CA ARG A 168 -20.24 13.19 12.38
C ARG A 168 -20.79 14.51 11.78
N PRO A 169 -20.23 15.66 12.14
CA PRO A 169 -20.74 16.97 11.69
C PRO A 169 -20.57 17.18 10.18
N GLU A 170 -19.62 16.51 9.52
CA GLU A 170 -19.41 16.63 8.07
C GLU A 170 -20.31 15.71 7.24
N ALA A 171 -21.17 14.90 7.86
CA ALA A 171 -21.93 13.84 7.17
C ALA A 171 -22.79 14.37 6.01
N ALA A 172 -23.44 15.53 6.19
CA ALA A 172 -24.26 16.15 5.15
C ALA A 172 -23.40 16.62 3.95
N ALA A 173 -22.26 17.25 4.21
CA ALA A 173 -21.34 17.70 3.15
C ALA A 173 -20.75 16.49 2.40
N GLN A 174 -20.28 15.48 3.13
CA GLN A 174 -19.79 14.22 2.55
C GLN A 174 -20.84 13.55 1.66
N TYR A 175 -22.09 13.48 2.13
CA TYR A 175 -23.20 12.92 1.35
C TYR A 175 -23.40 13.67 0.04
N MET A 176 -23.42 15.00 0.07
CA MET A 176 -23.62 15.82 -1.14
C MET A 176 -22.52 15.57 -2.20
N GLU A 177 -21.31 15.25 -1.76
CA GLU A 177 -20.16 14.91 -2.63
C GLU A 177 -20.08 13.43 -3.00
N SER A 178 -20.84 12.55 -2.33
CA SER A 178 -20.90 11.13 -2.65
C SER A 178 -21.55 10.88 -4.01
N ILE A 179 -21.42 9.65 -4.53
CA ILE A 179 -22.11 9.24 -5.75
C ILE A 179 -23.64 9.35 -5.62
N HIS A 180 -24.21 9.06 -4.44
CA HIS A 180 -25.64 9.20 -4.19
C HIS A 180 -26.09 10.66 -4.21
N GLY A 181 -25.34 11.54 -3.52
CA GLY A 181 -25.62 12.97 -3.52
C GLY A 181 -25.46 13.62 -4.89
N ARG A 182 -24.40 13.26 -5.63
CA ARG A 182 -24.21 13.72 -7.02
C ARG A 182 -25.33 13.23 -7.94
N ALA A 183 -25.71 11.95 -7.87
CA ALA A 183 -26.81 11.41 -8.66
C ALA A 183 -28.14 12.13 -8.35
N LEU A 184 -28.42 12.38 -7.08
CA LEU A 184 -29.64 13.06 -6.66
C LEU A 184 -29.64 14.55 -7.03
N LEU A 185 -28.62 15.30 -6.59
CA LEU A 185 -28.59 16.76 -6.61
C LEU A 185 -28.05 17.35 -7.92
N LYS A 186 -27.18 16.63 -8.64
CA LYS A 186 -26.56 17.12 -9.88
C LYS A 186 -27.19 16.52 -11.13
N LEU A 187 -27.54 15.23 -11.09
CA LEU A 187 -28.16 14.53 -12.22
C LEU A 187 -29.71 14.49 -12.13
N GLY A 188 -30.29 14.92 -11.02
CA GLY A 188 -31.74 14.95 -10.83
C GLY A 188 -32.38 13.56 -10.70
N LEU A 189 -31.59 12.52 -10.41
CA LEU A 189 -32.07 11.15 -10.33
C LEU A 189 -32.76 10.91 -8.99
N ILE A 190 -34.08 11.15 -8.93
CA ILE A 190 -34.90 10.97 -7.72
C ILE A 190 -34.96 9.51 -7.21
N VAL A 191 -34.50 8.55 -8.00
CA VAL A 191 -34.32 7.15 -7.57
C VAL A 191 -33.10 6.96 -6.66
N ALA A 192 -32.12 7.87 -6.71
CA ALA A 192 -30.95 7.83 -5.83
C ALA A 192 -31.36 8.03 -4.37
N PRO A 193 -30.74 7.35 -3.40
CA PRO A 193 -31.14 7.43 -2.01
C PRO A 193 -30.78 8.80 -1.39
N SER A 194 -31.69 9.34 -0.58
CA SER A 194 -31.50 10.53 0.27
C SER A 194 -31.34 10.14 1.75
N CYS A 195 -31.16 11.12 2.64
CA CYS A 195 -30.90 10.87 4.06
C CYS A 195 -31.96 9.97 4.72
N ASN A 196 -33.24 10.18 4.39
CA ASN A 196 -34.35 9.40 4.94
C ASN A 196 -34.40 7.94 4.48
N ASP A 197 -33.91 7.63 3.27
CA ASP A 197 -33.92 6.26 2.74
C ASP A 197 -33.06 5.33 3.62
N CYS A 198 -32.01 5.91 4.23
CA CYS A 198 -31.10 5.24 5.17
C CYS A 198 -31.51 5.44 6.63
N HIS A 199 -31.87 6.65 7.07
CA HIS A 199 -32.08 6.98 8.49
C HIS A 199 -33.54 6.84 8.99
N GLY A 200 -34.52 6.77 8.07
CA GLY A 200 -35.94 6.86 8.41
C GLY A 200 -36.50 8.28 8.21
N VAL A 201 -37.81 8.43 8.38
CA VAL A 201 -38.52 9.70 8.14
C VAL A 201 -38.94 10.34 9.46
N HIS A 202 -39.91 9.74 10.15
CA HIS A 202 -40.32 10.15 11.50
C HIS A 202 -39.74 9.24 12.58
N ASN A 203 -39.19 8.09 12.21
CA ASN A 203 -38.57 7.11 13.08
C ASN A 203 -37.03 7.14 13.05
N ILE A 204 -36.42 8.33 12.97
CA ILE A 204 -34.96 8.51 12.92
C ILE A 204 -34.34 8.10 14.26
N ARG A 205 -33.83 6.87 14.35
CA ARG A 205 -33.27 6.28 15.58
C ARG A 205 -31.75 6.27 15.58
N ARG A 206 -31.13 6.15 16.76
CA ARG A 206 -29.67 6.06 16.88
C ARG A 206 -29.18 4.72 16.34
N SER A 207 -27.93 4.64 15.88
CA SER A 207 -27.34 3.40 15.36
C SER A 207 -27.24 2.27 16.39
N ILE A 208 -27.24 2.59 17.68
CA ILE A 208 -27.24 1.59 18.76
C ILE A 208 -28.62 0.95 18.98
N ASP A 209 -29.69 1.61 18.53
CA ASP A 209 -31.05 1.11 18.70
C ASP A 209 -31.27 -0.06 17.73
N ARG A 210 -31.71 -1.21 18.26
CA ARG A 210 -31.85 -2.46 17.47
C ARG A 210 -32.73 -2.28 16.23
N ASP A 211 -33.82 -1.53 16.36
CA ASP A 211 -34.80 -1.32 15.30
C ASP A 211 -34.40 -0.18 14.34
N SER A 212 -33.27 0.50 14.58
CA SER A 212 -32.76 1.52 13.66
C SER A 212 -32.33 0.88 12.34
N SER A 213 -32.70 1.49 11.22
CA SER A 213 -32.26 1.05 9.89
C SER A 213 -30.74 1.12 9.71
N ILE A 214 -30.07 1.98 10.46
CA ILE A 214 -28.60 2.11 10.44
C ILE A 214 -27.91 1.35 11.58
N SER A 215 -28.63 0.48 12.30
CA SER A 215 -27.99 -0.41 13.27
C SER A 215 -27.14 -1.45 12.54
N HIS A 216 -26.06 -1.91 13.18
CA HIS A 216 -25.11 -2.85 12.57
C HIS A 216 -25.82 -4.06 11.93
N ALA A 217 -26.78 -4.67 12.62
CA ALA A 217 -27.54 -5.82 12.11
C ALA A 217 -28.44 -5.47 10.90
N ASN A 218 -28.79 -4.20 10.69
CA ASN A 218 -29.74 -3.76 9.68
C ASN A 218 -29.08 -3.09 8.48
N VAL A 219 -27.80 -2.69 8.55
CA VAL A 219 -27.10 -1.97 7.48
C VAL A 219 -27.19 -2.70 6.13
N ALA A 220 -26.94 -4.01 6.11
CA ALA A 220 -27.00 -4.79 4.87
C ALA A 220 -28.40 -4.73 4.22
N ARG A 221 -29.46 -4.87 5.02
CA ARG A 221 -30.85 -4.75 4.57
C ARG A 221 -31.21 -3.32 4.14
N THR A 222 -30.65 -2.31 4.80
CA THR A 222 -30.88 -0.90 4.42
C THR A 222 -30.27 -0.59 3.07
N CYS A 223 -29.03 -0.99 2.81
CA CYS A 223 -28.42 -0.88 1.49
C CYS A 223 -29.17 -1.76 0.46
N GLY A 224 -29.62 -2.93 0.88
CA GLY A 224 -30.36 -3.90 0.07
C GLY A 224 -31.72 -3.43 -0.45
N LYS A 225 -32.33 -2.38 0.13
CA LYS A 225 -33.55 -1.76 -0.42
C LYS A 225 -33.37 -1.31 -1.88
N CYS A 226 -32.17 -0.84 -2.23
CA CYS A 226 -31.81 -0.43 -3.58
C CYS A 226 -30.83 -1.42 -4.23
N HIS A 227 -29.92 -2.01 -3.46
CA HIS A 227 -28.90 -2.94 -3.95
C HIS A 227 -29.27 -4.42 -3.69
N VAL A 228 -30.47 -4.82 -4.09
CA VAL A 228 -31.06 -6.15 -3.80
C VAL A 228 -30.13 -7.30 -4.23
N GLY A 229 -29.53 -7.22 -5.43
CA GLY A 229 -28.62 -8.27 -5.91
C GLY A 229 -27.33 -8.38 -5.10
N VAL A 230 -26.80 -7.24 -4.62
CA VAL A 230 -25.59 -7.19 -3.79
C VAL A 230 -25.89 -7.74 -2.41
N GLU A 231 -26.99 -7.33 -1.79
CA GLU A 231 -27.42 -7.86 -0.49
C GLU A 231 -27.60 -9.37 -0.54
N LYS A 232 -28.27 -9.89 -1.58
CA LYS A 232 -28.44 -11.33 -1.77
C LYS A 232 -27.10 -12.07 -1.87
N THR A 233 -26.12 -11.48 -2.56
CA THR A 233 -24.78 -12.07 -2.71
C THR A 233 -24.01 -12.02 -1.39
N TYR A 234 -24.00 -10.88 -0.72
CA TYR A 234 -23.39 -10.68 0.59
C TYR A 234 -23.95 -11.64 1.63
N SER A 235 -25.27 -11.82 1.66
CA SER A 235 -25.95 -12.72 2.60
C SER A 235 -25.55 -14.19 2.41
N GLN A 236 -25.00 -14.58 1.25
CA GLN A 236 -24.44 -15.91 0.99
C GLN A 236 -22.95 -16.03 1.38
N SER A 237 -22.24 -14.91 1.55
CA SER A 237 -20.82 -14.88 1.92
C SER A 237 -20.58 -15.28 3.37
N VAL A 238 -19.34 -15.60 3.73
CA VAL A 238 -18.96 -15.86 5.13
C VAL A 238 -19.28 -14.69 6.05
N HIS A 239 -19.14 -13.44 5.57
CA HIS A 239 -19.43 -12.24 6.35
C HIS A 239 -20.92 -12.09 6.64
N GLY A 240 -21.77 -12.26 5.61
CA GLY A 240 -23.23 -12.21 5.78
C GLY A 240 -23.75 -13.35 6.65
N GLN A 241 -23.19 -14.55 6.52
CA GLN A 241 -23.53 -15.71 7.35
C GLN A 241 -23.13 -15.52 8.82
N LEU A 242 -21.99 -14.86 9.10
CA LEU A 242 -21.60 -14.49 10.46
C LEU A 242 -22.59 -13.48 11.07
N LEU A 243 -22.95 -12.45 10.31
CA LEU A 243 -23.94 -11.45 10.75
C LEU A 243 -25.29 -12.10 11.04
N ALA A 244 -25.75 -13.02 10.18
CA ALA A 244 -27.02 -13.74 10.35
C ALA A 244 -27.06 -14.60 11.62
N LYS A 245 -25.90 -15.10 12.07
CA LYS A 245 -25.75 -15.82 13.35
C LYS A 245 -25.72 -14.90 14.58
N GLY A 246 -25.76 -13.59 14.37
CA GLY A 246 -25.66 -12.59 15.45
C GLY A 246 -24.24 -12.31 15.90
N ASP A 247 -23.21 -12.76 15.17
CA ASP A 247 -21.82 -12.44 15.49
C ASP A 247 -21.52 -11.00 15.10
N LYS A 248 -21.23 -10.16 16.10
CA LYS A 248 -20.91 -8.74 15.93
C LYS A 248 -19.60 -8.48 15.19
N ARG A 249 -18.76 -9.52 14.99
CA ARG A 249 -17.53 -9.42 14.20
C ARG A 249 -17.78 -9.53 12.69
N GLY A 250 -18.96 -9.98 12.27
CA GLY A 250 -19.32 -10.04 10.85
C GLY A 250 -19.37 -8.64 10.24
N PRO A 251 -18.47 -8.30 9.30
CA PRO A 251 -18.41 -6.93 8.76
C PRO A 251 -19.63 -6.66 7.88
N VAL A 252 -20.13 -5.44 7.93
CA VAL A 252 -21.27 -4.94 7.15
C VAL A 252 -20.81 -3.97 6.06
N CYS A 253 -21.75 -3.50 5.23
CA CYS A 253 -21.44 -2.63 4.09
C CYS A 253 -20.60 -1.41 4.48
N THR A 254 -20.85 -0.83 5.66
CA THR A 254 -20.15 0.37 6.15
C THR A 254 -18.77 0.12 6.77
N ASP A 255 -18.37 -1.14 6.93
CA ASP A 255 -17.00 -1.49 7.36
C ASP A 255 -16.04 -1.49 6.16
N CYS A 256 -16.56 -1.82 4.97
CA CYS A 256 -15.83 -1.80 3.72
C CYS A 256 -16.01 -0.47 2.96
N HIS A 257 -17.24 0.07 2.92
CA HIS A 257 -17.60 1.33 2.26
C HIS A 257 -17.82 2.46 3.28
N SER A 258 -17.65 3.71 2.85
CA SER A 258 -18.13 4.84 3.65
C SER A 258 -19.67 4.90 3.62
N ALA A 259 -20.32 5.35 4.71
CA ALA A 259 -21.78 5.53 4.73
C ALA A 259 -22.23 6.85 4.06
N HIS A 260 -21.41 7.90 4.19
CA HIS A 260 -21.75 9.25 3.70
C HIS A 260 -20.80 9.72 2.59
N GLN A 261 -19.63 9.12 2.40
CA GLN A 261 -18.68 9.47 1.35
C GLN A 261 -18.50 8.29 0.37
N ILE A 262 -19.62 7.73 -0.09
CA ILE A 262 -19.62 6.61 -1.03
C ILE A 262 -19.06 7.12 -2.36
N ASP A 263 -18.00 6.50 -2.84
CA ASP A 263 -17.39 6.80 -4.13
C ASP A 263 -17.68 5.70 -5.15
N THR A 264 -17.49 6.02 -6.44
CA THR A 264 -17.57 5.04 -7.52
C THR A 264 -16.36 4.12 -7.53
N PHE A 265 -16.54 2.89 -7.99
CA PHE A 265 -15.46 1.91 -8.17
C PHE A 265 -14.52 2.22 -9.35
N VAL A 266 -14.74 3.34 -10.05
CA VAL A 266 -14.03 3.65 -11.30
C VAL A 266 -12.74 4.40 -10.96
N GLY A 267 -11.71 3.65 -10.59
CA GLY A 267 -10.34 4.15 -10.40
C GLY A 267 -9.52 3.28 -9.45
N GLY A 268 -8.21 3.14 -9.71
CA GLY A 268 -7.31 2.31 -8.89
C GLY A 268 -7.16 2.73 -7.41
N HIS A 269 -7.73 3.88 -7.02
CA HIS A 269 -7.81 4.34 -5.63
C HIS A 269 -8.56 3.35 -4.73
N TYR A 270 -9.64 2.71 -5.21
CA TYR A 270 -10.37 1.74 -4.39
C TYR A 270 -9.55 0.47 -4.12
N LYS A 271 -8.71 0.07 -5.08
CA LYS A 271 -7.93 -1.17 -5.00
C LYS A 271 -6.92 -1.14 -3.85
N ALA A 272 -6.12 -0.08 -3.77
CA ALA A 272 -5.17 0.11 -2.67
C ALA A 272 -5.86 0.29 -1.31
N VAL A 273 -7.04 0.94 -1.27
CA VAL A 273 -7.81 1.10 -0.04
C VAL A 273 -8.43 -0.22 0.41
N SER A 274 -8.80 -1.11 -0.51
CA SER A 274 -9.45 -2.38 -0.20
C SER A 274 -8.60 -3.26 0.71
N ASP A 275 -7.29 -3.37 0.46
CA ASP A 275 -6.41 -4.19 1.28
C ASP A 275 -6.37 -3.68 2.73
N GLN A 276 -6.37 -2.36 2.92
CA GLN A 276 -6.48 -1.76 4.25
C GLN A 276 -7.84 -2.03 4.89
N ARG A 277 -8.93 -2.07 4.12
CA ARG A 277 -10.27 -2.39 4.64
C ARG A 277 -10.35 -3.84 5.12
N CYS A 278 -9.87 -4.79 4.33
CA CYS A 278 -9.77 -6.19 4.73
C CYS A 278 -8.85 -6.37 5.94
N GLY A 279 -7.69 -5.70 5.94
CA GLY A 279 -6.69 -5.80 7.01
C GLY A 279 -7.12 -5.27 8.37
N LYS A 280 -8.16 -4.43 8.48
CA LYS A 280 -8.73 -4.02 9.78
C LYS A 280 -9.21 -5.21 10.62
N CYS A 281 -9.66 -6.28 9.96
CA CYS A 281 -10.09 -7.52 10.61
C CYS A 281 -9.14 -8.70 10.35
N HIS A 282 -8.30 -8.61 9.31
CA HIS A 282 -7.37 -9.67 8.86
C HIS A 282 -5.92 -9.16 8.84
N GLU A 283 -5.48 -8.57 9.94
CA GLU A 283 -4.16 -7.93 10.04
C GLU A 283 -3.01 -8.92 9.76
N ASP A 284 -3.10 -10.13 10.32
CA ASP A 284 -2.16 -11.23 10.09
C ASP A 284 -2.02 -11.57 8.60
N ARG A 285 -3.14 -11.56 7.86
CA ARG A 285 -3.16 -11.86 6.42
C ARG A 285 -2.66 -10.70 5.59
N LEU A 286 -2.97 -9.46 5.99
CA LEU A 286 -2.49 -8.26 5.33
C LEU A 286 -0.96 -8.14 5.44
N GLU A 287 -0.41 -8.42 6.62
CA GLU A 287 1.04 -8.41 6.83
C GLU A 287 1.76 -9.36 5.86
N ARG A 288 1.34 -10.63 5.81
CA ARG A 288 1.96 -11.61 4.90
C ARG A 288 1.69 -11.33 3.43
N TYR A 289 0.51 -10.81 3.10
CA TYR A 289 0.23 -10.37 1.73
C TYR A 289 1.17 -9.22 1.30
N ARG A 290 1.50 -8.29 2.21
CA ARG A 290 2.46 -7.21 1.96
C ARG A 290 3.89 -7.68 1.79
N ASP A 291 4.23 -8.91 2.18
CA ASP A 291 5.54 -9.49 1.87
C ASP A 291 5.64 -10.02 0.44
N THR A 292 4.50 -10.26 -0.23
CA THR A 292 4.45 -10.70 -1.63
C THR A 292 4.81 -9.57 -2.61
N TYR A 293 5.13 -9.93 -3.84
CA TYR A 293 5.27 -8.93 -4.91
C TYR A 293 3.98 -8.11 -5.10
N HIS A 294 2.81 -8.74 -4.99
CA HIS A 294 1.53 -8.04 -5.16
C HIS A 294 1.37 -6.93 -4.11
N GLY A 295 1.54 -7.25 -2.82
CA GLY A 295 1.40 -6.26 -1.76
C GLY A 295 2.47 -5.17 -1.81
N LYS A 296 3.73 -5.51 -2.09
CA LYS A 296 4.83 -4.54 -2.22
C LYS A 296 4.62 -3.57 -3.38
N ALA A 297 4.25 -4.11 -4.55
CA ALA A 297 3.97 -3.30 -5.72
C ALA A 297 2.72 -2.43 -5.54
N MET A 298 1.72 -2.90 -4.79
CA MET A 298 0.55 -2.10 -4.43
C MET A 298 0.89 -0.95 -3.48
N ALA A 299 1.73 -1.20 -2.47
CA ALA A 299 2.17 -0.17 -1.52
C ALA A 299 3.06 0.90 -2.16
N LEU A 300 3.89 0.52 -3.13
CA LEU A 300 4.78 1.44 -3.86
C LEU A 300 4.13 2.08 -5.09
N GLY A 301 2.99 1.55 -5.55
CA GLY A 301 2.29 2.01 -6.73
C GLY A 301 1.59 3.36 -6.51
N LYS A 302 1.44 4.13 -7.60
CA LYS A 302 0.51 5.27 -7.62
C LYS A 302 -0.93 4.74 -7.60
N PRO A 303 -1.91 5.50 -7.07
CA PRO A 303 -3.32 5.11 -7.07
C PRO A 303 -3.86 4.71 -8.46
N HIS A 304 -3.27 5.22 -9.56
CA HIS A 304 -3.66 4.85 -10.93
C HIS A 304 -2.90 3.64 -11.52
N SER A 305 -1.72 3.30 -11.00
CA SER A 305 -0.93 2.15 -11.45
C SER A 305 -1.20 0.87 -10.64
N ALA A 306 -1.86 1.00 -9.47
CA ALA A 306 -2.28 -0.13 -8.64
C ALA A 306 -3.25 -1.10 -9.36
N MET A 307 -3.85 -0.69 -10.49
CA MET A 307 -4.82 -1.49 -11.24
C MET A 307 -4.24 -2.81 -11.78
N GLU A 308 -2.94 -2.86 -12.11
CA GLU A 308 -2.29 -4.03 -12.73
C GLU A 308 -1.89 -5.13 -11.72
N VAL A 309 -2.04 -4.88 -10.41
CA VAL A 309 -1.61 -5.79 -9.35
C VAL A 309 -2.82 -6.36 -8.62
N ALA A 310 -2.83 -7.66 -8.31
CA ALA A 310 -3.97 -8.30 -7.66
C ALA A 310 -4.15 -7.86 -6.20
N ALA A 311 -5.33 -7.36 -5.83
CA ALA A 311 -5.74 -7.01 -4.46
C ALA A 311 -6.44 -8.19 -3.76
N CYS A 312 -6.74 -8.07 -2.46
CA CYS A 312 -7.42 -9.12 -1.70
C CYS A 312 -8.71 -9.61 -2.40
N TYR A 313 -9.54 -8.70 -2.91
CA TYR A 313 -10.82 -9.06 -3.52
C TYR A 313 -10.70 -9.75 -4.89
N ASP A 314 -9.59 -9.56 -5.61
CA ASP A 314 -9.40 -10.23 -6.91
C ASP A 314 -9.32 -11.74 -6.71
N CYS A 315 -8.70 -12.15 -5.60
CA CYS A 315 -8.60 -13.55 -5.19
C CYS A 315 -9.83 -14.04 -4.42
N HIS A 316 -10.32 -13.26 -3.45
CA HIS A 316 -11.35 -13.71 -2.50
C HIS A 316 -12.79 -13.40 -2.91
N GLY A 317 -13.02 -12.45 -3.82
CA GLY A 317 -14.35 -11.89 -4.12
C GLY A 317 -14.60 -10.55 -3.42
N HIS A 318 -15.67 -9.85 -3.83
CA HIS A 318 -16.03 -8.53 -3.29
C HIS A 318 -17.13 -8.64 -2.22
N HIS A 319 -18.30 -9.13 -2.65
CA HIS A 319 -19.45 -9.42 -1.80
C HIS A 319 -19.72 -10.92 -1.72
N ASP A 320 -19.01 -11.72 -2.53
CA ASP A 320 -19.07 -13.17 -2.69
C ASP A 320 -17.90 -13.88 -1.99
N VAL A 321 -17.47 -13.35 -0.83
CA VAL A 321 -16.35 -13.93 -0.08
C VAL A 321 -16.77 -15.26 0.54
N LEU A 322 -16.29 -16.36 -0.03
CA LEU A 322 -16.64 -17.73 0.35
C LEU A 322 -15.40 -18.50 0.84
N PRO A 323 -15.55 -19.46 1.77
CA PRO A 323 -14.42 -20.24 2.25
C PRO A 323 -13.84 -21.10 1.12
N PRO A 324 -12.53 -21.38 1.06
CA PRO A 324 -11.94 -22.19 -0.02
C PRO A 324 -12.51 -23.61 -0.14
N SER A 325 -13.14 -24.12 0.92
CA SER A 325 -13.85 -25.41 0.92
C SER A 325 -15.17 -25.38 0.14
N ASP A 326 -15.74 -24.20 -0.10
CA ASP A 326 -16.96 -24.05 -0.89
C ASP A 326 -16.62 -24.15 -2.39
N PRO A 327 -17.26 -25.06 -3.16
CA PRO A 327 -17.02 -25.20 -4.59
C PRO A 327 -17.24 -23.91 -5.40
N LYS A 328 -18.10 -22.99 -4.94
CA LYS A 328 -18.37 -21.70 -5.58
C LYS A 328 -17.32 -20.64 -5.25
N SER A 329 -16.46 -20.87 -4.25
CA SER A 329 -15.37 -19.94 -3.94
C SER A 329 -14.43 -19.80 -5.12
N ARG A 330 -13.94 -18.58 -5.36
CA ARG A 330 -12.88 -18.31 -6.34
C ARG A 330 -11.58 -19.05 -6.02
N LEU A 331 -11.39 -19.41 -4.75
CA LEU A 331 -10.21 -20.12 -4.26
C LEU A 331 -10.46 -21.62 -4.06
N SER A 332 -11.59 -22.14 -4.51
CA SER A 332 -11.87 -23.58 -4.47
C SER A 332 -10.88 -24.34 -5.36
N ALA A 333 -10.69 -25.62 -5.06
CA ALA A 333 -9.79 -26.49 -5.82
C ALA A 333 -10.10 -26.54 -7.33
N THR A 334 -11.36 -26.27 -7.72
CA THR A 334 -11.79 -26.25 -9.12
C THR A 334 -11.65 -24.88 -9.78
N ASN A 335 -11.73 -23.79 -9.02
CA ASN A 335 -11.79 -22.42 -9.57
C ASN A 335 -10.47 -21.66 -9.49
N ILE A 336 -9.57 -22.03 -8.57
CA ILE A 336 -8.35 -21.27 -8.28
C ILE A 336 -7.47 -21.04 -9.52
N VAL A 337 -7.39 -22.01 -10.44
CA VAL A 337 -6.65 -21.84 -11.69
C VAL A 337 -7.24 -20.73 -12.55
N GLN A 338 -8.57 -20.68 -12.68
CA GLN A 338 -9.23 -19.62 -13.45
C GLN A 338 -9.11 -18.26 -12.77
N THR A 339 -9.14 -18.22 -11.44
CA THR A 339 -8.89 -17.00 -10.67
C THR A 339 -7.50 -16.45 -10.95
N CYS A 340 -6.44 -17.28 -10.90
CA CYS A 340 -5.10 -16.85 -11.28
C CYS A 340 -5.00 -16.43 -12.74
N LYS A 341 -5.74 -17.09 -13.66
CA LYS A 341 -5.73 -16.77 -15.09
C LYS A 341 -6.30 -15.39 -15.46
N GLN A 342 -7.03 -14.74 -14.56
CA GLN A 342 -7.50 -13.37 -14.77
C GLN A 342 -6.33 -12.39 -14.96
N CYS A 343 -5.19 -12.66 -14.31
CA CYS A 343 -3.97 -11.85 -14.44
C CYS A 343 -2.78 -12.64 -15.02
N HIS A 344 -2.79 -13.97 -14.93
CA HIS A 344 -1.72 -14.86 -15.41
C HIS A 344 -2.26 -15.88 -16.42
N PRO A 345 -2.41 -15.54 -17.71
CA PRO A 345 -3.11 -16.39 -18.70
C PRO A 345 -2.60 -17.83 -18.83
N GLY A 346 -1.30 -18.04 -18.60
CA GLY A 346 -0.64 -19.34 -18.60
C GLY A 346 -0.57 -20.04 -17.23
N ALA A 347 -1.32 -19.58 -16.22
CA ALA A 347 -1.34 -20.21 -14.90
C ALA A 347 -1.83 -21.68 -15.00
N THR A 348 -1.09 -22.57 -14.35
CA THR A 348 -1.36 -24.00 -14.28
C THR A 348 -1.78 -24.40 -12.86
N LYS A 349 -2.17 -25.67 -12.65
CA LYS A 349 -2.41 -26.20 -11.30
C LYS A 349 -1.14 -26.17 -10.43
N GLY A 350 0.04 -26.30 -11.02
CA GLY A 350 1.31 -26.14 -10.31
C GLY A 350 1.49 -24.70 -9.81
N PHE A 351 1.15 -23.72 -10.64
CA PHE A 351 1.22 -22.29 -10.33
C PHE A 351 0.35 -21.91 -9.11
N THR A 352 -0.84 -22.49 -8.99
CA THR A 352 -1.75 -22.21 -7.86
C THR A 352 -1.25 -22.74 -6.52
N GLY A 353 -0.13 -23.48 -6.50
CA GLY A 353 0.56 -23.86 -5.27
C GLY A 353 1.36 -22.71 -4.62
N TYR A 354 1.44 -21.53 -5.27
CA TYR A 354 1.96 -20.33 -4.64
C TYR A 354 1.10 -19.94 -3.42
N MET A 355 1.74 -19.53 -2.34
CA MET A 355 1.07 -19.23 -1.06
C MET A 355 1.22 -17.74 -0.73
N PRO A 356 0.21 -16.89 -1.02
CA PRO A 356 0.30 -15.43 -0.80
C PRO A 356 0.29 -15.00 0.67
N HIS A 357 -0.11 -15.88 1.59
CA HIS A 357 -0.21 -15.59 3.03
C HIS A 357 0.73 -16.48 3.87
N ALA A 358 1.72 -17.12 3.26
CA ALA A 358 2.65 -17.98 3.98
C ALA A 358 3.51 -17.16 4.95
N ASP A 359 3.73 -17.73 6.14
CA ASP A 359 4.66 -17.20 7.13
C ASP A 359 5.91 -18.08 7.17
N PRO A 360 7.07 -17.60 6.70
CA PRO A 360 8.32 -18.36 6.79
C PRO A 360 8.76 -18.65 8.23
N LEU A 361 8.26 -17.96 9.24
CA LEU A 361 8.57 -18.22 10.65
C LEU A 361 7.73 -19.36 11.24
N ASP A 362 6.61 -19.71 10.61
CA ASP A 362 5.73 -20.80 11.04
C ASP A 362 6.25 -22.16 10.56
N ARG A 363 7.14 -22.74 11.37
CA ARG A 363 7.70 -24.08 11.15
C ARG A 363 6.65 -25.19 11.04
N LYS A 364 5.49 -25.04 11.69
CA LYS A 364 4.47 -26.11 11.75
C LYS A 364 3.73 -26.21 10.42
N ASN A 365 3.31 -25.07 9.87
CA ASN A 365 2.53 -25.03 8.64
C ASN A 365 3.40 -24.90 7.38
N TYR A 366 4.60 -24.31 7.48
CA TYR A 366 5.49 -24.06 6.33
C TYR A 366 6.95 -24.52 6.60
N PRO A 367 7.19 -25.81 6.91
CA PRO A 367 8.51 -26.30 7.34
C PRO A 367 9.61 -26.06 6.30
N ILE A 368 9.32 -26.19 5.01
CA ILE A 368 10.31 -25.98 3.95
C ILE A 368 10.68 -24.51 3.84
N LEU A 369 9.70 -23.60 3.87
CA LEU A 369 9.96 -22.15 3.80
C LEU A 369 10.73 -21.67 5.04
N TYR A 370 10.42 -22.25 6.21
CA TYR A 370 11.19 -22.00 7.44
C TYR A 370 12.66 -22.38 7.30
N LEU A 371 12.96 -23.56 6.76
CA LEU A 371 14.34 -23.98 6.54
C LEU A 371 15.08 -23.07 5.54
N VAL A 372 14.41 -22.66 4.46
CA VAL A 372 14.99 -21.73 3.47
C VAL A 372 15.27 -20.38 4.12
N PHE A 373 14.30 -19.83 4.86
CA PHE A 373 14.44 -18.54 5.55
C PHE A 373 15.57 -18.56 6.59
N VAL A 374 15.62 -19.57 7.45
CA VAL A 374 16.68 -19.71 8.45
C VAL A 374 18.03 -19.91 7.77
N GLY A 375 18.11 -20.71 6.71
CA GLY A 375 19.33 -20.93 5.95
C GLY A 375 19.89 -19.63 5.33
N MET A 376 19.04 -18.87 4.64
CA MET A 376 19.44 -17.59 4.05
C MET A 376 19.80 -16.54 5.11
N THR A 377 19.03 -16.48 6.19
CA THR A 377 19.30 -15.56 7.32
C THR A 377 20.63 -15.91 8.00
N ALA A 378 20.90 -17.19 8.25
CA ALA A 378 22.15 -17.65 8.84
C ALA A 378 23.35 -17.35 7.92
N LEU A 379 23.21 -17.56 6.61
CA LEU A 379 24.22 -17.20 5.62
C LEU A 379 24.50 -15.69 5.65
N LEU A 380 23.46 -14.87 5.68
CA LEU A 380 23.57 -13.41 5.73
C LEU A 380 24.29 -12.98 7.01
N VAL A 381 23.74 -13.29 8.18
CA VAL A 381 24.30 -12.88 9.48
C VAL A 381 25.71 -13.44 9.66
N GLY A 382 25.95 -14.70 9.30
CA GLY A 382 27.26 -15.33 9.40
C GLY A 382 28.32 -14.65 8.54
N THR A 383 27.98 -14.31 7.29
CA THR A 383 28.90 -13.62 6.38
C THR A 383 29.22 -12.21 6.89
N PHE A 384 28.21 -11.42 7.26
CA PHE A 384 28.44 -10.06 7.79
C PHE A 384 29.18 -10.07 9.13
N ALA A 385 28.92 -11.03 10.02
CA ALA A 385 29.65 -11.13 11.28
C ALA A 385 31.13 -11.46 11.04
N PHE A 386 31.43 -12.43 10.16
CA PHE A 386 32.79 -12.84 9.85
C PHE A 386 33.58 -11.70 9.18
N PHE A 387 33.07 -11.15 8.08
CA PHE A 387 33.76 -10.08 7.34
C PHE A 387 33.71 -8.73 8.05
N GLY A 388 32.67 -8.48 8.84
CA GLY A 388 32.57 -7.32 9.73
C GLY A 388 33.68 -7.31 10.76
N LEU A 389 33.82 -8.41 11.52
CA LEU A 389 34.90 -8.55 12.49
C LEU A 389 36.27 -8.46 11.81
N HIS A 390 36.45 -9.13 10.67
CA HIS A 390 37.68 -9.07 9.89
C HIS A 390 38.05 -7.62 9.51
N THR A 391 37.09 -6.86 8.99
CA THR A 391 37.28 -5.46 8.58
C THR A 391 37.57 -4.55 9.77
N VAL A 392 36.89 -4.73 10.90
CA VAL A 392 37.14 -3.96 12.13
C VAL A 392 38.55 -4.21 12.66
N LEU A 393 39.00 -5.47 12.69
CA LEU A 393 40.38 -5.81 13.09
C LEU A 393 41.41 -5.18 12.16
N TRP A 394 41.13 -5.18 10.85
CA TRP A 394 41.97 -4.51 9.86
C TRP A 394 42.04 -3.00 10.14
N LEU A 395 40.89 -2.33 10.25
CA LEU A 395 40.80 -0.90 10.53
C LEU A 395 41.56 -0.52 11.80
N PHE A 396 41.39 -1.30 12.87
CA PHE A 396 42.11 -1.08 14.12
C PHE A 396 43.63 -1.19 13.94
N ARG A 397 44.11 -2.25 13.27
CA ARG A 397 45.55 -2.44 13.01
C ARG A 397 46.13 -1.35 12.12
N MET A 398 45.40 -0.96 11.07
CA MET A 398 45.82 0.11 10.16
C MET A 398 45.84 1.46 10.85
N GLY A 399 44.82 1.78 11.65
CA GLY A 399 44.80 3.00 12.46
C GLY A 399 45.97 3.06 13.44
N TYR A 400 46.27 1.94 14.11
CA TYR A 400 47.44 1.83 14.98
C TYR A 400 48.75 2.11 14.23
N LEU A 401 48.96 1.47 13.07
CA LEU A 401 50.17 1.67 12.27
C LEU A 401 50.27 3.08 11.71
N TYR A 402 49.17 3.67 11.26
CA TYR A 402 49.13 5.04 10.76
C TYR A 402 49.51 6.06 11.85
N LEU A 403 49.03 5.87 13.09
CA LEU A 403 49.36 6.74 14.21
C LEU A 403 50.82 6.60 14.66
N HIS A 404 51.43 5.43 14.52
CA HIS A 404 52.81 5.17 14.96
C HIS A 404 53.86 5.36 13.85
N ASP A 405 53.48 5.26 12.58
CA ASP A 405 54.41 5.26 11.44
C ASP A 405 53.86 6.02 10.21
N SER A 406 53.32 7.22 10.45
CA SER A 406 52.72 8.06 9.39
C SER A 406 53.70 8.48 8.28
N LYS A 407 55.01 8.53 8.59
CA LYS A 407 56.05 8.96 7.65
C LYS A 407 56.26 7.91 6.55
N THR A 408 56.41 6.65 6.92
CA THR A 408 56.60 5.53 5.98
C THR A 408 55.37 5.34 5.08
N PHE A 409 54.16 5.60 5.61
CA PHE A 409 52.92 5.63 4.82
C PHE A 409 52.94 6.71 3.73
N ARG A 410 53.36 7.93 4.06
CA ARG A 410 53.43 9.04 3.09
C ARG A 410 54.49 8.78 2.02
N GLU A 411 55.67 8.31 2.43
CA GLU A 411 56.77 7.99 1.52
C GLU A 411 56.42 6.86 0.55
N THR A 412 55.80 5.78 1.05
CA THR A 412 55.33 4.66 0.22
C THR A 412 54.29 5.12 -0.79
N ARG A 413 53.35 6.00 -0.40
CA ARG A 413 52.34 6.53 -1.32
C ARG A 413 52.95 7.40 -2.42
N THR A 414 53.89 8.28 -2.07
CA THR A 414 54.60 9.09 -3.07
C THR A 414 55.36 8.21 -4.04
N LEU A 415 56.08 7.18 -3.55
CA LEU A 415 56.79 6.20 -4.37
C LEU A 415 55.86 5.49 -5.37
N VAL A 416 54.66 5.09 -4.94
CA VAL A 416 53.66 4.43 -5.79
C VAL A 416 53.15 5.36 -6.91
N GLU A 417 53.00 6.66 -6.64
CA GLU A 417 52.51 7.65 -7.61
C GLU A 417 53.58 8.13 -8.60
N THR A 418 54.83 8.19 -8.18
CA THR A 418 55.96 8.71 -8.98
C THR A 418 56.73 7.63 -9.75
N ASP A 419 56.35 6.36 -9.59
CA ASP A 419 57.06 5.24 -10.21
C ASP A 419 56.98 5.27 -11.75
N GLY A 420 58.11 4.98 -12.40
CA GLY A 420 58.26 4.98 -13.85
C GLY A 420 57.93 3.64 -14.51
N GLU A 421 57.87 2.55 -13.74
CA GLU A 421 57.61 1.21 -14.26
C GLU A 421 56.18 0.71 -13.95
N TRP A 422 55.46 0.29 -15.00
CA TRP A 422 54.06 -0.15 -14.91
C TRP A 422 53.89 -1.56 -15.46
N PHE A 423 53.04 -2.35 -14.79
CA PHE A 423 52.70 -3.73 -15.17
C PHE A 423 51.20 -3.91 -15.41
N THR A 424 50.83 -4.78 -16.34
CA THR A 424 49.44 -5.16 -16.63
C THR A 424 48.90 -6.04 -15.52
N ARG A 425 47.84 -5.59 -14.86
CA ARG A 425 47.10 -6.34 -13.84
C ARG A 425 45.83 -6.98 -14.38
N PHE A 426 45.05 -6.21 -15.15
CA PHE A 426 43.79 -6.62 -15.76
C PHE A 426 43.77 -6.34 -17.25
N VAL A 427 43.40 -7.33 -18.04
CA VAL A 427 43.32 -7.19 -19.51
C VAL A 427 42.07 -6.40 -19.92
N PRO A 428 42.03 -5.79 -21.13
CA PRO A 428 40.89 -4.97 -21.56
C PRO A 428 39.53 -5.67 -21.46
N PHE A 429 39.48 -6.98 -21.75
CA PHE A 429 38.25 -7.76 -21.65
C PHE A 429 37.72 -7.89 -20.21
N GLU A 430 38.60 -8.12 -19.23
CA GLU A 430 38.21 -8.18 -17.81
C GLU A 430 37.67 -6.83 -17.31
N ARG A 431 38.28 -5.73 -17.77
CA ARG A 431 37.85 -4.37 -17.45
C ARG A 431 36.49 -4.06 -18.07
N PHE A 432 36.26 -4.51 -19.30
CA PHE A 432 34.97 -4.41 -19.97
C PHE A 432 33.89 -5.21 -19.22
N LEU A 433 34.17 -6.46 -18.84
CA LEU A 433 33.25 -7.26 -18.01
C LEU A 433 32.94 -6.56 -16.69
N HIS A 434 33.95 -6.01 -16.02
CA HIS A 434 33.73 -5.25 -14.78
C HIS A 434 32.82 -4.02 -14.99
N LEU A 435 32.96 -3.31 -16.11
CA LEU A 435 32.06 -2.20 -16.45
C LEU A 435 30.61 -2.67 -16.60
N LEU A 436 30.37 -3.83 -17.23
CA LEU A 436 29.04 -4.43 -17.31
C LEU A 436 28.53 -4.83 -15.93
N VAL A 437 29.38 -5.42 -15.09
CA VAL A 437 29.03 -5.80 -13.71
C VAL A 437 28.61 -4.58 -12.89
N VAL A 438 29.44 -3.54 -12.79
CA VAL A 438 29.13 -2.38 -11.93
C VAL A 438 27.86 -1.65 -12.38
N THR A 439 27.67 -1.49 -13.69
CA THR A 439 26.50 -0.80 -14.24
C THR A 439 25.21 -1.58 -14.02
N SER A 440 25.22 -2.88 -14.34
CA SER A 440 24.05 -3.75 -14.13
C SER A 440 23.74 -3.97 -12.65
N PHE A 441 24.76 -4.16 -11.81
CA PHE A 441 24.59 -4.37 -10.38
C PHE A 441 23.97 -3.15 -9.70
N LEU A 442 24.49 -1.94 -9.95
CA LEU A 442 23.91 -0.72 -9.39
C LEU A 442 22.47 -0.52 -9.87
N LEU A 443 22.17 -0.80 -11.15
CA LEU A 443 20.82 -0.74 -11.68
C LEU A 443 19.88 -1.74 -10.97
N LEU A 444 20.32 -2.98 -10.78
CA LEU A 444 19.56 -4.02 -10.08
C LEU A 444 19.31 -3.66 -8.61
N VAL A 445 20.30 -3.09 -7.93
CA VAL A 445 20.17 -2.68 -6.52
C VAL A 445 19.24 -1.47 -6.39
N VAL A 446 19.40 -0.44 -7.22
CA VAL A 446 18.52 0.75 -7.23
C VAL A 446 17.06 0.39 -7.50
N THR A 447 16.81 -0.62 -8.35
CA THR A 447 15.45 -1.06 -8.68
C THR A 447 14.90 -2.08 -7.68
N GLY A 448 15.75 -2.94 -7.10
CA GLY A 448 15.34 -4.03 -6.21
C GLY A 448 15.24 -3.66 -4.73
N MET A 449 16.13 -2.81 -4.21
CA MET A 449 16.12 -2.43 -2.78
C MET A 449 14.88 -1.65 -2.36
N PRO A 450 14.34 -0.72 -3.17
CA PRO A 450 13.06 -0.09 -2.82
C PRO A 450 11.91 -1.09 -2.70
N LEU A 451 11.94 -2.20 -3.46
CA LEU A 451 10.94 -3.27 -3.32
C LEU A 451 11.11 -4.06 -2.02
N LYS A 452 12.36 -4.31 -1.58
CA LYS A 452 12.64 -4.98 -0.30
C LYS A 452 12.18 -4.12 0.89
N PHE A 453 12.44 -2.81 0.83
CA PHE A 453 12.13 -1.83 1.87
C PHE A 453 10.91 -0.96 1.50
N TYR A 454 9.84 -1.60 1.02
CA TYR A 454 8.67 -0.94 0.44
C TYR A 454 7.93 0.02 1.39
N ASP A 455 8.09 -0.19 2.69
CA ASP A 455 7.53 0.59 3.79
C ASP A 455 8.26 1.92 4.00
N SER A 456 9.56 1.94 3.69
CA SER A 456 10.44 3.09 3.89
C SER A 456 10.14 4.24 2.93
N ASP A 457 10.24 5.48 3.42
CA ASP A 457 9.89 6.65 2.60
C ASP A 457 10.86 6.89 1.45
N TRP A 458 12.15 6.62 1.65
CA TRP A 458 13.15 6.72 0.57
C TRP A 458 12.84 5.74 -0.56
N ALA A 459 12.27 4.56 -0.28
CA ALA A 459 11.92 3.58 -1.30
C ALA A 459 10.79 4.11 -2.20
N LYS A 460 9.78 4.75 -1.60
CA LYS A 460 8.69 5.42 -2.32
C LYS A 460 9.23 6.55 -3.20
N VAL A 461 10.16 7.36 -2.67
CA VAL A 461 10.80 8.46 -3.42
C VAL A 461 11.58 7.93 -4.62
N ILE A 462 12.45 6.93 -4.45
CA ILE A 462 13.21 6.35 -5.56
C ILE A 462 12.28 5.74 -6.61
N MET A 463 11.24 5.02 -6.19
CA MET A 463 10.24 4.46 -7.10
C MET A 463 9.50 5.54 -7.89
N GLN A 464 9.16 6.67 -7.26
CA GLN A 464 8.53 7.80 -7.94
C GLN A 464 9.48 8.48 -8.94
N LEU A 465 10.74 8.69 -8.57
CA LEU A 465 11.77 9.28 -9.44
C LEU A 465 12.04 8.42 -10.68
N MET A 466 12.00 7.10 -10.55
CA MET A 466 12.17 6.16 -11.68
C MET A 466 10.94 6.07 -12.60
N GLY A 467 9.81 6.68 -12.25
CA GLY A 467 8.57 6.59 -13.04
C GLY A 467 7.59 5.51 -12.60
N GLY A 468 7.77 4.94 -11.40
CA GLY A 468 6.88 3.95 -10.78
C GLY A 468 7.37 2.51 -10.90
N THR A 469 6.59 1.59 -10.31
CA THR A 469 6.94 0.16 -10.21
C THR A 469 7.06 -0.54 -11.56
N GLN A 470 6.27 -0.11 -12.56
CA GLN A 470 6.33 -0.66 -13.91
C GLN A 470 7.66 -0.36 -14.61
N VAL A 471 8.13 0.89 -14.53
CA VAL A 471 9.42 1.30 -15.12
C VAL A 471 10.58 0.66 -14.35
N ALA A 472 10.51 0.68 -13.02
CA ALA A 472 11.51 0.02 -12.17
C ALA A 472 11.67 -1.47 -12.53
N ARG A 473 10.57 -2.19 -12.76
CA ARG A 473 10.59 -3.59 -13.21
C ARG A 473 11.29 -3.74 -14.57
N SER A 474 10.96 -2.90 -15.56
CA SER A 474 11.60 -2.96 -16.88
C SER A 474 13.11 -2.69 -16.80
N LEU A 475 13.52 -1.74 -15.98
CA LEU A 475 14.93 -1.44 -15.71
C LEU A 475 15.63 -2.59 -14.98
N HIS A 476 14.95 -3.23 -14.02
CA HIS A 476 15.47 -4.41 -13.33
C HIS A 476 15.73 -5.56 -14.31
N HIS A 477 14.79 -5.82 -15.22
CA HIS A 477 14.94 -6.82 -16.29
C HIS A 477 16.10 -6.49 -17.24
N LEU A 478 16.28 -5.21 -17.60
CA LEU A 478 17.44 -4.78 -18.39
C LEU A 478 18.76 -5.08 -17.66
N GLY A 479 18.85 -4.74 -16.37
CA GLY A 479 20.01 -5.08 -15.53
C GLY A 479 20.27 -6.60 -15.46
N ALA A 480 19.21 -7.40 -15.36
CA ALA A 480 19.29 -8.85 -15.36
C ALA A 480 19.80 -9.40 -16.71
N ILE A 481 19.34 -8.87 -17.84
CA ILE A 481 19.84 -9.26 -19.17
C ILE A 481 21.33 -8.97 -19.30
N ILE A 482 21.78 -7.77 -18.91
CA ILE A 482 23.21 -7.43 -18.91
C ILE A 482 23.99 -8.39 -18.00
N THR A 483 23.38 -8.78 -16.88
CA THR A 483 23.96 -9.77 -15.96
C THR A 483 24.18 -11.13 -16.58
N PHE A 484 23.17 -11.67 -17.26
CA PHE A 484 23.31 -12.93 -17.99
C PHE A 484 24.31 -12.82 -19.15
N ILE A 485 24.40 -11.66 -19.81
CA ILE A 485 25.37 -11.42 -20.88
C ILE A 485 26.80 -11.47 -20.33
N TYR A 486 27.13 -10.67 -19.31
CA TYR A 486 28.51 -10.68 -18.80
C TYR A 486 28.87 -12.04 -18.19
N PHE A 487 27.93 -12.71 -17.52
CA PHE A 487 28.17 -14.02 -16.93
C PHE A 487 28.42 -15.08 -18.02
N GLY A 488 27.62 -15.04 -19.09
CA GLY A 488 27.81 -15.89 -20.27
C GLY A 488 29.14 -15.61 -20.99
N LEU A 489 29.50 -14.34 -21.18
CA LEU A 489 30.79 -13.93 -21.76
C LEU A 489 31.98 -14.40 -20.91
N HIS A 490 31.86 -14.32 -19.58
CA HIS A 490 32.87 -14.80 -18.66
C HIS A 490 33.04 -16.32 -18.75
N LEU A 491 31.94 -17.08 -18.72
CA LEU A 491 31.96 -18.53 -18.90
C LEU A 491 32.54 -18.93 -20.26
N ALA A 492 32.17 -18.23 -21.33
CA ALA A 492 32.69 -18.46 -22.68
C ALA A 492 34.20 -18.19 -22.76
N ASP A 493 34.68 -17.10 -22.15
CA ASP A 493 36.11 -16.80 -22.11
C ASP A 493 36.90 -17.85 -21.31
N ARG A 494 36.40 -18.29 -20.15
CA ARG A 494 37.02 -19.36 -19.37
C ARG A 494 37.02 -20.70 -20.12
N ALA A 495 35.93 -21.04 -20.81
CA ALA A 495 35.85 -22.23 -21.64
C ALA A 495 36.81 -22.15 -22.84
N ALA A 496 36.92 -20.98 -23.48
CA ALA A 496 37.85 -20.75 -24.59
C ALA A 496 39.31 -20.79 -24.14
N ALA A 497 39.64 -20.22 -22.98
CA ALA A 497 40.98 -20.30 -22.38
C ALA A 497 41.34 -21.76 -22.09
N MET A 498 40.44 -22.50 -21.42
CA MET A 498 40.61 -23.93 -21.14
C MET A 498 40.78 -24.74 -22.44
N TRP A 499 40.07 -24.39 -23.51
CA TRP A 499 40.20 -25.05 -24.80
C TRP A 499 41.53 -24.73 -25.52
N ARG A 500 41.97 -23.47 -25.51
CA ARG A 500 43.28 -23.06 -26.08
C ARG A 500 44.44 -23.71 -25.35
N GLU A 501 44.35 -23.78 -24.02
CA GLU A 501 45.38 -24.33 -23.15
C GLU A 501 45.26 -25.84 -22.97
N ARG A 502 44.34 -26.53 -23.66
CA ARG A 502 44.08 -27.97 -23.44
C ARG A 502 45.31 -28.88 -23.56
N ALA A 503 46.34 -28.44 -24.30
CA ALA A 503 47.60 -29.16 -24.43
C ALA A 503 48.37 -29.22 -23.09
N THR A 504 48.23 -28.22 -22.22
CA THR A 504 48.89 -28.17 -20.90
C THR A 504 48.27 -29.15 -19.89
N PHE A 505 47.06 -29.65 -20.13
CA PHE A 505 46.43 -30.71 -19.34
C PHE A 505 46.95 -32.12 -19.68
N ARG A 506 47.77 -32.25 -20.71
CA ARG A 506 48.44 -33.52 -21.04
C ARG A 506 49.70 -33.68 -20.21
N SER A 507 49.92 -34.88 -19.70
CA SER A 507 51.15 -35.21 -19.00
C SER A 507 52.34 -35.05 -19.96
N PRO A 508 53.40 -34.29 -19.58
CA PRO A 508 54.62 -34.19 -20.37
C PRO A 508 55.28 -35.54 -20.64
N ALA A 509 55.09 -36.51 -19.75
CA ALA A 509 55.71 -37.83 -19.83
C ALA A 509 54.94 -38.84 -20.71
N THR A 510 53.62 -38.69 -20.89
CA THR A 510 52.79 -39.71 -21.56
C THR A 510 51.91 -39.17 -22.68
N GLY A 511 51.83 -37.84 -22.86
CA GLY A 511 50.99 -37.19 -23.88
C GLY A 511 49.49 -37.38 -23.69
N ARG A 512 49.05 -38.12 -22.67
CA ARG A 512 47.64 -38.35 -22.32
C ARG A 512 47.15 -37.29 -21.34
N TYR A 513 45.86 -37.00 -21.38
CA TYR A 513 45.22 -36.14 -20.38
C TYR A 513 45.41 -36.74 -18.99
N SER A 514 45.92 -35.92 -18.06
CA SER A 514 46.20 -36.33 -16.69
C SER A 514 45.35 -35.52 -15.73
N LEU A 515 44.56 -36.21 -14.91
CA LEU A 515 43.75 -35.57 -13.87
C LEU A 515 44.63 -34.78 -12.88
N LYS A 516 45.84 -35.27 -12.60
CA LYS A 516 46.80 -34.58 -11.72
C LYS A 516 47.26 -33.24 -12.31
N GLN A 517 47.50 -33.18 -13.62
CA GLN A 517 47.91 -31.98 -14.33
C GLN A 517 46.76 -30.95 -14.42
N PHE A 518 45.53 -31.45 -14.65
CA PHE A 518 44.32 -30.64 -14.61
C PHE A 518 44.11 -30.00 -13.23
N LEU A 519 44.20 -30.80 -12.16
CA LEU A 519 44.07 -30.30 -10.79
C LEU A 519 45.19 -29.31 -10.41
N SER A 520 46.44 -29.52 -10.87
CA SER A 520 47.53 -28.58 -10.58
C SER A 520 47.34 -27.20 -11.21
N ILE A 521 46.69 -27.13 -12.37
CA ILE A 521 46.38 -25.85 -13.04
C ILE A 521 45.15 -25.20 -12.39
N MET A 522 44.10 -25.98 -12.13
CA MET A 522 42.86 -25.48 -11.49
C MET A 522 43.08 -24.96 -10.07
N PHE A 523 43.98 -25.57 -9.30
CA PHE A 523 44.38 -25.11 -7.97
C PHE A 523 45.75 -24.42 -7.98
N GLY A 524 46.18 -23.96 -9.16
CA GLY A 524 47.42 -23.20 -9.34
C GLY A 524 47.32 -21.78 -8.77
N PRO A 525 48.45 -21.08 -8.64
CA PRO A 525 48.49 -19.76 -8.02
C PRO A 525 47.84 -18.65 -8.87
N ASP A 526 47.70 -18.84 -10.19
CA ASP A 526 46.99 -17.93 -11.09
C ASP A 526 45.48 -18.18 -11.13
N SER A 527 44.99 -19.26 -10.49
CA SER A 527 43.58 -19.60 -10.40
C SER A 527 42.83 -18.76 -9.36
N MET A 528 41.56 -18.49 -9.64
CA MET A 528 40.62 -17.87 -8.70
C MET A 528 40.02 -18.86 -7.70
N VAL A 529 40.30 -20.16 -7.85
CA VAL A 529 39.81 -21.19 -6.93
C VAL A 529 40.61 -21.15 -5.63
N PRO A 530 39.95 -21.13 -4.45
CA PRO A 530 40.65 -21.19 -3.16
C PRO A 530 41.49 -22.45 -2.99
N THR A 531 42.66 -22.30 -2.37
CA THR A 531 43.66 -23.34 -2.11
C THR A 531 44.04 -23.39 -0.63
N LEU A 532 44.76 -24.44 -0.21
CA LEU A 532 45.29 -24.52 1.16
C LEU A 532 46.29 -23.41 1.50
N ARG A 533 46.91 -22.78 0.51
CA ARG A 533 47.77 -21.62 0.73
C ARG A 533 46.96 -20.41 1.19
N ASP A 534 45.78 -20.20 0.61
CA ASP A 534 44.90 -19.09 0.99
C ASP A 534 44.47 -19.18 2.47
N TRP A 535 44.29 -20.40 3.00
CA TRP A 535 44.05 -20.60 4.43
C TRP A 535 45.26 -20.25 5.31
N LYS A 536 46.49 -20.59 4.85
CA LYS A 536 47.73 -20.19 5.55
C LYS A 536 47.89 -18.67 5.53
N ASP A 537 47.61 -18.04 4.39
CA ASP A 537 47.67 -16.59 4.21
C ASP A 537 46.63 -15.88 5.08
N PHE A 538 45.42 -16.43 5.21
CA PHE A 538 44.40 -15.97 6.15
C PHE A 538 44.90 -16.02 7.59
N ILE A 539 45.43 -17.16 8.06
CA ILE A 539 45.97 -17.29 9.43
C ILE A 539 47.11 -16.30 9.67
N ALA A 540 48.03 -16.14 8.70
CA ALA A 540 49.11 -15.17 8.79
C ALA A 540 48.57 -13.74 8.88
N HIS A 541 47.51 -13.43 8.13
CA HIS A 541 46.85 -12.12 8.18
C HIS A 541 46.18 -11.87 9.54
N GLN A 542 45.50 -12.87 10.11
CA GLN A 542 44.94 -12.77 11.47
C GLN A 542 46.04 -12.56 12.53
N LYS A 543 47.18 -13.24 12.41
CA LYS A 543 48.34 -13.01 13.29
C LYS A 543 48.86 -11.58 13.17
N TRP A 544 48.91 -11.03 11.95
CA TRP A 544 49.32 -9.65 11.71
C TRP A 544 48.35 -8.63 12.33
N PHE A 545 47.03 -8.84 12.21
CA PHE A 545 46.04 -7.98 12.87
C PHE A 545 46.25 -7.89 14.38
N LEU A 546 46.59 -9.02 15.01
CA LEU A 546 46.88 -9.11 16.44
C LEU A 546 48.33 -8.72 16.81
N GLY A 547 49.13 -8.23 15.85
CA GLY A 547 50.53 -7.84 16.08
C GLY A 547 51.48 -9.00 16.35
N LYS A 548 51.06 -10.26 16.14
CA LYS A 548 51.83 -11.48 16.40
C LYS A 548 52.64 -11.98 15.19
N GLY A 549 52.80 -11.15 14.15
CA GLY A 549 53.54 -11.50 12.95
C GLY A 549 53.69 -10.35 11.95
N PRO A 550 54.59 -10.48 10.97
CA PRO A 550 54.75 -9.51 9.89
C PRO A 550 53.54 -9.53 8.95
N ARG A 551 53.37 -8.45 8.16
CA ARG A 551 52.32 -8.39 7.13
C ARG A 551 52.56 -9.52 6.11
N PRO A 552 51.58 -10.39 5.84
CA PRO A 552 51.74 -11.46 4.85
C PRO A 552 51.97 -10.89 3.45
N GLN A 553 52.79 -11.59 2.67
CA GLN A 553 53.06 -11.27 1.27
C GLN A 553 52.25 -12.20 0.38
N PHE A 554 51.40 -11.62 -0.45
CA PHE A 554 50.45 -12.38 -1.24
C PHE A 554 51.00 -12.68 -2.64
N ASP A 555 50.38 -13.65 -3.29
CA ASP A 555 50.62 -13.99 -4.69
C ASP A 555 49.79 -13.07 -5.61
N ARG A 556 49.56 -13.48 -6.87
CA ARG A 556 48.75 -12.74 -7.84
C ARG A 556 47.36 -12.45 -7.31
N TRP A 557 46.76 -13.36 -6.55
CA TRP A 557 45.45 -13.19 -5.93
C TRP A 557 45.57 -13.37 -4.42
N THR A 558 44.96 -12.45 -3.68
CA THR A 558 44.79 -12.55 -2.23
C THR A 558 43.61 -13.47 -1.91
N TYR A 559 43.57 -14.02 -0.70
CA TYR A 559 42.48 -14.94 -0.32
C TYR A 559 41.12 -14.24 -0.33
N TRP A 560 41.05 -12.93 -0.02
CA TRP A 560 39.79 -12.18 -0.04
C TRP A 560 39.37 -11.83 -1.46
N GLU A 561 40.30 -11.53 -2.39
CA GLU A 561 39.94 -11.36 -3.81
C GLU A 561 39.34 -12.64 -4.42
N LYS A 562 39.89 -13.80 -4.05
CA LYS A 562 39.32 -15.10 -4.46
C LYS A 562 37.95 -15.32 -3.84
N PHE A 563 37.77 -14.96 -2.58
CA PHE A 563 36.47 -15.04 -1.92
C PHE A 563 35.44 -14.10 -2.58
N ASP A 564 35.79 -12.84 -2.82
CA ASP A 564 34.95 -11.86 -3.54
C ASP A 564 34.52 -12.41 -4.90
N TYR A 565 35.46 -12.96 -5.67
CA TYR A 565 35.16 -13.60 -6.96
C TYR A 565 34.22 -14.79 -6.81
N LEU A 566 34.48 -15.69 -5.85
CA LEU A 566 33.67 -16.88 -5.62
C LEU A 566 32.25 -16.52 -5.18
N ALA A 567 32.14 -15.55 -4.27
CA ALA A 567 30.88 -15.04 -3.76
C ALA A 567 30.03 -14.43 -4.88
N VAL A 568 30.61 -13.59 -5.74
CA VAL A 568 29.89 -13.02 -6.90
C VAL A 568 29.55 -14.11 -7.93
N PHE A 569 30.46 -15.04 -8.22
CA PHE A 569 30.25 -16.10 -9.22
C PHE A 569 29.06 -16.99 -8.85
N TRP A 570 29.01 -17.47 -7.60
CA TRP A 570 27.87 -18.26 -7.12
C TRP A 570 26.64 -17.42 -6.84
N GLY A 571 26.81 -16.21 -6.31
CA GLY A 571 25.72 -15.28 -6.07
C GLY A 571 24.94 -14.95 -7.34
N VAL A 572 25.64 -14.69 -8.47
CA VAL A 572 25.01 -14.48 -9.78
C VAL A 572 24.23 -15.72 -10.24
N ALA A 573 24.71 -16.93 -9.99
CA ALA A 573 23.99 -18.15 -10.32
C ALA A 573 22.71 -18.31 -9.47
N ILE A 574 22.78 -18.06 -8.16
CA ILE A 574 21.65 -18.18 -7.23
C ILE A 574 20.60 -17.09 -7.49
N ILE A 575 21.01 -15.83 -7.57
CA ILE A 575 20.10 -14.69 -7.85
C ILE A 575 19.55 -14.77 -9.27
N GLY A 576 20.34 -15.25 -10.24
CA GLY A 576 19.92 -15.45 -11.62
C GLY A 576 18.88 -16.56 -11.74
N ALA A 577 19.10 -17.73 -11.12
CA ALA A 577 18.15 -18.83 -11.15
C ALA A 577 16.84 -18.48 -10.43
N SER A 578 16.92 -17.92 -9.22
CA SER A 578 15.74 -17.45 -8.49
C SER A 578 15.01 -16.33 -9.23
N GLY A 579 15.74 -15.40 -9.86
CA GLY A 579 15.19 -14.32 -10.67
C GLY A 579 14.45 -14.82 -11.90
N LEU A 580 14.97 -15.85 -12.59
CA LEU A 580 14.28 -16.48 -13.72
C LEU A 580 12.97 -17.16 -13.30
N ILE A 581 12.95 -17.81 -12.13
CA ILE A 581 11.71 -18.38 -11.56
C ILE A 581 10.68 -17.28 -11.31
N LEU A 582 11.10 -16.13 -10.78
CA LEU A 582 10.21 -15.00 -10.49
C LEU A 582 9.78 -14.22 -11.75
N TRP A 583 10.62 -14.17 -12.78
CA TRP A 583 10.31 -13.52 -14.06
C TRP A 583 9.38 -14.39 -14.92
N PHE A 584 9.61 -15.71 -14.95
CA PHE A 584 8.81 -16.65 -15.75
C PHE A 584 8.11 -17.71 -14.89
N PRO A 585 7.30 -17.32 -13.87
CA PRO A 585 6.76 -18.27 -12.91
C PRO A 585 5.79 -19.26 -13.56
N GLN A 586 5.06 -18.83 -14.60
CA GLN A 586 4.15 -19.69 -15.37
C GLN A 586 4.89 -20.82 -16.11
N LEU A 587 6.12 -20.57 -16.58
CA LEU A 587 6.95 -21.58 -17.25
C LEU A 587 7.54 -22.57 -16.25
N PHE A 588 8.17 -22.07 -15.19
CA PHE A 588 8.83 -22.93 -14.20
C PHE A 588 7.85 -23.79 -13.42
N THR A 589 6.63 -23.31 -13.18
CA THR A 589 5.60 -24.08 -12.47
C THR A 589 4.88 -25.13 -13.32
N ILE A 590 5.29 -25.33 -14.58
CA ILE A 590 4.94 -26.52 -15.35
C ILE A 590 5.66 -27.74 -14.77
N LEU A 591 6.91 -27.56 -14.31
CA LEU A 591 7.78 -28.62 -13.81
C LEU A 591 7.92 -28.60 -12.28
N LEU A 592 7.90 -27.41 -11.68
CA LEU A 592 8.13 -27.19 -10.26
C LEU A 592 6.81 -26.89 -9.53
N PRO A 593 6.67 -27.30 -8.26
CA PRO A 593 5.50 -26.94 -7.46
C PRO A 593 5.48 -25.44 -7.12
N GLY A 594 4.30 -24.85 -7.01
CA GLY A 594 4.14 -23.39 -6.83
C GLY A 594 4.79 -22.80 -5.58
N TRP A 595 5.02 -23.59 -4.52
CA TRP A 595 5.75 -23.11 -3.33
C TRP A 595 7.21 -22.73 -3.63
N VAL A 596 7.78 -23.22 -4.75
CA VAL A 596 9.13 -22.83 -5.19
C VAL A 596 9.17 -21.34 -5.54
N ILE A 597 8.06 -20.73 -5.95
CA ILE A 597 7.99 -19.27 -6.14
C ILE A 597 8.22 -18.55 -4.81
N ASN A 598 7.60 -19.02 -3.71
CA ASN A 598 7.83 -18.46 -2.38
C ASN A 598 9.31 -18.62 -1.96
N ALA A 599 9.90 -19.79 -2.20
CA ALA A 599 11.31 -20.04 -1.86
C ALA A 599 12.26 -19.16 -2.69
N ALA A 600 12.02 -19.04 -4.00
CA ALA A 600 12.77 -18.17 -4.90
C ALA A 600 12.66 -16.71 -4.47
N GLN A 601 11.50 -16.26 -3.98
CA GLN A 601 11.33 -14.90 -3.47
C GLN A 601 12.22 -14.63 -2.24
N ILE A 602 12.30 -15.57 -1.30
CA ILE A 602 13.18 -15.46 -0.12
C ILE A 602 14.64 -15.43 -0.56
N VAL A 603 15.06 -16.45 -1.33
CA VAL A 603 16.45 -16.59 -1.79
C VAL A 603 16.89 -15.37 -2.60
N HIS A 604 16.09 -14.92 -3.56
CA HIS A 604 16.41 -13.76 -4.38
C HIS A 604 16.53 -12.48 -3.54
N SER A 605 15.59 -12.26 -2.61
CA SER A 605 15.58 -11.04 -1.80
C SER A 605 16.74 -10.98 -0.80
N ASP A 606 17.09 -12.10 -0.17
CA ASP A 606 18.14 -12.14 0.84
C ASP A 606 19.52 -12.24 0.21
N GLU A 607 19.68 -12.95 -0.90
CA GLU A 607 20.91 -12.94 -1.70
C GLU A 607 21.19 -11.54 -2.25
N ALA A 608 20.16 -10.81 -2.71
CA ALA A 608 20.32 -9.43 -3.16
C ALA A 608 20.81 -8.51 -2.03
N LEU A 609 20.28 -8.67 -0.81
CA LEU A 609 20.72 -7.89 0.35
C LEU A 609 22.16 -8.26 0.75
N LEU A 610 22.48 -9.56 0.74
CA LEU A 610 23.82 -10.07 0.98
C LEU A 610 24.81 -9.48 -0.02
N ALA A 611 24.54 -9.60 -1.32
CA ALA A 611 25.41 -9.11 -2.38
C ALA A 611 25.58 -7.58 -2.33
N ALA A 612 24.49 -6.82 -2.18
CA ALA A 612 24.53 -5.36 -2.09
C ALA A 612 25.33 -4.90 -0.87
N GLY A 613 25.01 -5.42 0.31
CA GLY A 613 25.71 -5.02 1.52
C GLY A 613 27.17 -5.49 1.50
N PHE A 614 27.47 -6.71 1.04
CA PHE A 614 28.86 -7.19 0.93
C PHE A 614 29.69 -6.34 -0.01
N ILE A 615 29.17 -6.01 -1.20
CA ILE A 615 29.90 -5.19 -2.18
C ILE A 615 30.09 -3.77 -1.68
N PHE A 616 29.05 -3.12 -1.16
CA PHE A 616 29.18 -1.72 -0.72
C PHE A 616 29.95 -1.55 0.59
N THR A 617 30.07 -2.59 1.41
CA THR A 617 30.85 -2.55 2.65
C THR A 617 32.25 -3.12 2.44
N PHE A 618 32.37 -4.43 2.25
CA PHE A 618 33.64 -5.15 2.29
C PHE A 618 34.43 -5.00 1.00
N HIS A 619 33.80 -5.13 -0.16
CA HIS A 619 34.50 -4.95 -1.43
C HIS A 619 34.98 -3.50 -1.57
N PHE A 620 34.10 -2.51 -1.37
CA PHE A 620 34.47 -1.09 -1.38
C PHE A 620 35.52 -0.75 -0.30
N PHE A 621 35.47 -1.41 0.87
CA PHE A 621 36.52 -1.25 1.86
C PHE A 621 37.88 -1.72 1.33
N ASN A 622 37.92 -2.95 0.81
CA ASN A 622 39.13 -3.57 0.28
C ASN A 622 39.72 -2.82 -0.91
N THR A 623 38.90 -2.12 -1.71
CA THR A 623 39.37 -1.44 -2.94
C THR A 623 39.47 0.08 -2.80
N HIS A 624 38.64 0.74 -1.98
CA HIS A 624 38.54 2.21 -1.99
C HIS A 624 38.79 2.86 -0.63
N PHE A 625 38.38 2.23 0.48
CA PHE A 625 38.55 2.83 1.82
C PHE A 625 39.85 2.45 2.54
N ARG A 626 40.68 1.54 2.00
CA ARG A 626 42.03 1.31 2.53
C ARG A 626 42.82 2.63 2.48
N LEU A 627 43.44 3.03 3.60
CA LEU A 627 44.23 4.26 3.70
C LEU A 627 45.31 4.39 2.60
N GLU A 628 45.82 3.25 2.11
CA GLU A 628 46.82 3.15 1.04
C GLU A 628 46.25 3.48 -0.35
N LYS A 629 44.94 3.32 -0.56
CA LYS A 629 44.23 3.47 -1.85
C LYS A 629 43.23 4.62 -1.86
N PHE A 630 42.94 5.20 -0.70
CA PHE A 630 41.98 6.29 -0.57
C PHE A 630 42.43 7.50 -1.40
N PRO A 631 41.53 8.15 -2.17
CA PRO A 631 40.07 7.99 -2.17
C PRO A 631 39.49 6.90 -3.08
N MET A 632 40.26 6.33 -4.01
CA MET A 632 39.78 5.27 -4.92
C MET A 632 40.95 4.59 -5.65
N ASP A 633 41.01 3.25 -5.60
CA ASP A 633 41.87 2.44 -6.47
C ASP A 633 41.45 2.53 -7.95
N THR A 634 42.39 2.86 -8.82
CA THR A 634 42.17 3.01 -10.27
C THR A 634 42.68 1.82 -11.09
N VAL A 635 43.21 0.77 -10.45
CA VAL A 635 43.80 -0.39 -11.13
C VAL A 635 42.79 -1.12 -12.02
N ILE A 636 41.52 -1.25 -11.61
CA ILE A 636 40.50 -1.90 -12.45
C ILE A 636 40.10 -1.04 -13.66
N PHE A 637 40.15 0.28 -13.54
CA PHE A 637 39.85 1.18 -14.66
C PHE A 637 41.04 1.32 -15.61
N SER A 638 42.27 1.25 -15.11
CA SER A 638 43.50 1.37 -15.90
C SER A 638 44.01 0.05 -16.47
N GLY A 639 43.77 -1.04 -15.74
CA GLY A 639 44.42 -2.33 -15.94
C GLY A 639 45.88 -2.36 -15.49
N ARG A 640 46.39 -1.35 -14.78
CA ARG A 640 47.83 -1.15 -14.55
C ARG A 640 48.16 -1.01 -13.07
N VAL A 641 49.30 -1.55 -12.65
CA VAL A 641 49.86 -1.45 -11.30
C VAL A 641 51.31 -0.97 -11.38
N SER A 642 51.74 -0.06 -10.49
CA SER A 642 53.14 0.39 -10.45
C SER A 642 54.04 -0.68 -9.83
N LYS A 643 55.35 -0.65 -10.11
CA LYS A 643 56.30 -1.60 -9.54
C LYS A 643 56.38 -1.50 -8.02
N ALA A 644 56.41 -0.29 -7.47
CA ALA A 644 56.41 -0.04 -6.04
C ALA A 644 55.18 -0.67 -5.37
N GLU A 645 54.00 -0.51 -5.96
CA GLU A 645 52.77 -1.12 -5.47
C GLU A 645 52.78 -2.65 -5.58
N LEU A 646 53.27 -3.17 -6.71
CA LEU A 646 53.40 -4.60 -6.98
C LEU A 646 54.34 -5.27 -5.97
N LEU A 647 55.48 -4.65 -5.65
CA LEU A 647 56.42 -5.13 -4.64
C LEU A 647 55.88 -4.99 -3.20
N HIS A 648 55.06 -3.98 -2.94
CA HIS A 648 54.48 -3.76 -1.61
C HIS A 648 53.38 -4.78 -1.28
N GLU A 649 52.46 -5.03 -2.21
CA GLU A 649 51.27 -5.86 -1.97
C GLU A 649 51.43 -7.31 -2.46
N ARG A 650 52.25 -7.55 -3.49
CA ARG A 650 52.30 -8.83 -4.21
C ARG A 650 53.74 -9.25 -4.56
N LYS A 651 54.67 -9.07 -3.62
CA LYS A 651 56.08 -9.44 -3.81
C LYS A 651 56.26 -10.86 -4.31
N THR A 652 55.49 -11.81 -3.78
CA THR A 652 55.60 -13.23 -4.18
C THR A 652 55.24 -13.45 -5.64
N TRP A 653 54.32 -12.66 -6.19
CA TRP A 653 53.98 -12.73 -7.62
C TRP A 653 55.10 -12.16 -8.48
N TYR A 654 55.67 -11.01 -8.09
CA TYR A 654 56.82 -10.41 -8.77
C TYR A 654 58.02 -11.37 -8.80
N ASP A 655 58.39 -11.93 -7.64
CA ASP A 655 59.51 -12.85 -7.51
C ASP A 655 59.30 -14.10 -8.39
N ARG A 656 58.06 -14.60 -8.49
CA ARG A 656 57.72 -15.71 -9.41
C ARG A 656 57.87 -15.31 -10.88
N LEU A 657 57.36 -14.14 -11.29
CA LEU A 657 57.47 -13.68 -12.67
C LEU A 657 58.94 -13.48 -13.10
N VAL A 658 59.80 -13.04 -12.19
CA VAL A 658 61.25 -12.96 -12.41
C VAL A 658 61.85 -14.36 -12.55
N ALA A 659 61.52 -15.29 -11.65
CA ALA A 659 62.03 -16.66 -11.69
C ALA A 659 61.58 -17.43 -12.95
N GLU A 660 60.38 -17.16 -13.45
CA GLU A 660 59.84 -17.76 -14.68
C GLU A 660 60.31 -17.06 -15.96
N GLY A 661 60.98 -15.90 -15.87
CA GLY A 661 61.40 -15.11 -17.04
C GLY A 661 60.25 -14.42 -17.79
N ARG A 662 59.09 -14.26 -17.14
CA ARG A 662 57.85 -13.75 -17.75
C ARG A 662 57.54 -12.29 -17.42
N LEU A 663 58.43 -11.61 -16.68
CA LEU A 663 58.20 -10.24 -16.22
C LEU A 663 57.92 -9.25 -17.37
N GLU A 664 58.62 -9.39 -18.49
CA GLU A 664 58.47 -8.50 -19.65
C GLU A 664 57.13 -8.70 -20.39
N GLU A 665 56.48 -9.86 -20.29
CA GLU A 665 55.13 -10.09 -20.86
C GLU A 665 54.09 -9.12 -20.26
N TYR A 666 54.31 -8.72 -19.01
CA TYR A 666 53.38 -7.87 -18.26
C TYR A 666 53.78 -6.40 -18.27
N ARG A 667 54.96 -6.03 -18.77
CA ARG A 667 55.47 -4.65 -18.72
C ARG A 667 54.78 -3.75 -19.76
N VAL A 668 54.32 -2.57 -19.36
CA VAL A 668 53.56 -1.64 -20.22
C VAL A 668 54.34 -0.35 -20.45
N LYS A 669 54.33 0.16 -21.71
CA LYS A 669 55.00 1.42 -22.12
C LYS A 669 54.06 2.54 -22.59
N ASP A 670 52.74 2.33 -22.55
CA ASP A 670 51.73 3.21 -23.19
C ASP A 670 51.17 4.33 -22.26
N GLU A 671 50.54 5.37 -22.82
CA GLU A 671 50.11 6.60 -22.11
C GLU A 671 48.66 6.52 -21.54
N TRP A 672 48.54 6.11 -20.27
CA TRP A 672 47.27 6.12 -19.50
C TRP A 672 46.74 7.54 -19.18
N ALA A 673 47.60 8.57 -19.30
CA ALA A 673 47.31 9.93 -18.86
C ALA A 673 46.02 10.51 -19.48
N ARG A 674 45.72 10.17 -20.74
CA ARG A 674 44.59 10.72 -21.49
C ARG A 674 43.19 10.28 -20.98
N TRP A 675 43.07 9.08 -20.42
CA TRP A 675 41.78 8.52 -19.98
C TRP A 675 41.54 8.59 -18.47
N LYS A 676 42.59 8.97 -17.71
CA LYS A 676 42.60 8.99 -16.25
C LYS A 676 41.47 9.84 -15.64
N SER A 677 41.19 11.01 -16.23
CA SER A 677 40.17 11.93 -15.70
C SER A 677 38.75 11.37 -15.86
N ILE A 678 38.42 10.87 -17.06
CA ILE A 678 37.10 10.28 -17.37
C ILE A 678 36.84 9.06 -16.47
N ALA A 679 37.80 8.14 -16.40
CA ALA A 679 37.69 6.94 -15.58
C ALA A 679 37.48 7.26 -14.09
N LYS A 680 38.16 8.27 -13.56
CA LYS A 680 37.98 8.72 -12.17
C LYS A 680 36.58 9.28 -11.94
N SER A 681 36.06 10.13 -12.84
CA SER A 681 34.72 10.70 -12.71
C SER A 681 33.63 9.63 -12.67
N PHE A 682 33.70 8.64 -13.58
CA PHE A 682 32.78 7.50 -13.57
C PHE A 682 32.93 6.65 -12.30
N GLY A 683 34.16 6.35 -11.89
CA GLY A 683 34.44 5.61 -10.66
C GLY A 683 33.84 6.28 -9.43
N TYR A 684 34.04 7.59 -9.26
CA TYR A 684 33.44 8.34 -8.14
C TYR A 684 31.92 8.40 -8.20
N ALA A 685 31.32 8.50 -9.39
CA ALA A 685 29.87 8.47 -9.53
C ALA A 685 29.28 7.11 -9.09
N PHE A 686 29.85 6.00 -9.56
CA PHE A 686 29.42 4.66 -9.17
C PHE A 686 29.64 4.38 -7.68
N PHE A 687 30.81 4.77 -7.17
CA PHE A 687 31.14 4.63 -5.76
C PHE A 687 30.21 5.46 -4.88
N GLY A 688 30.00 6.74 -5.22
CA GLY A 688 29.10 7.63 -4.49
C GLY A 688 27.66 7.12 -4.47
N LEU A 689 27.17 6.62 -5.60
CA LEU A 689 25.86 5.97 -5.66
C LEU A 689 25.78 4.74 -4.76
N GLY A 690 26.81 3.87 -4.78
CA GLY A 690 26.87 2.69 -3.91
C GLY A 690 26.88 3.05 -2.42
N VAL A 691 27.63 4.09 -2.01
CA VAL A 691 27.66 4.57 -0.62
C VAL A 691 26.32 5.15 -0.19
N ILE A 692 25.64 5.92 -1.05
CA ILE A 692 24.29 6.43 -0.77
C ILE A 692 23.32 5.27 -0.57
N LEU A 693 23.34 4.27 -1.45
CA LEU A 693 22.48 3.09 -1.34
C LEU A 693 22.77 2.29 -0.07
N LEU A 694 24.05 2.09 0.28
CA LEU A 694 24.43 1.45 1.54
C LEU A 694 23.85 2.19 2.74
N PHE A 695 23.99 3.52 2.79
CA PHE A 695 23.44 4.33 3.86
C PHE A 695 21.93 4.15 3.98
N LEU A 696 21.20 4.17 2.86
CA LEU A 696 19.74 3.97 2.85
C LEU A 696 19.35 2.57 3.32
N ILE A 697 20.08 1.53 2.92
CA ILE A 697 19.86 0.14 3.36
C ILE A 697 20.08 0.03 4.88
N VAL A 698 21.21 0.54 5.40
CA VAL A 698 21.52 0.51 6.83
C VAL A 698 20.49 1.32 7.63
N PHE A 699 20.09 2.49 7.14
CA PHE A 699 19.05 3.31 7.76
C PHE A 699 17.72 2.57 7.86
N ALA A 700 17.27 1.91 6.78
CA ALA A 700 16.04 1.13 6.76
C ALA A 700 16.09 -0.08 7.70
N MET A 701 17.23 -0.75 7.79
CA MET A 701 17.42 -1.87 8.72
C MET A 701 17.42 -1.39 10.17
N ALA A 702 18.08 -0.27 10.47
CA ALA A 702 18.15 0.29 11.82
C ALA A 702 16.79 0.82 12.29
N SER A 703 16.03 1.51 11.43
CA SER A 703 14.69 2.00 11.77
C SER A 703 13.73 0.86 12.11
N ARG A 704 13.83 -0.27 11.38
CA ARG A 704 13.02 -1.46 11.62
C ARG A 704 13.38 -2.21 12.91
N LEU A 705 14.59 -2.05 13.44
CA LEU A 705 14.97 -2.61 14.74
C LEU A 705 14.51 -1.76 15.93
N TRP A 706 14.20 -0.49 15.69
CA TRP A 706 13.76 0.48 16.71
C TRP A 706 12.23 0.50 16.91
N HIS A 707 11.49 -0.07 15.95
CA HIS A 707 10.05 -0.27 15.97
C HIS A 707 9.73 -1.74 16.19
#